data_AF-A0A928NBP4-F1
#
_entry.id   AF-A0A928NBP4-F1
#
_cell.length_a   1.000
_cell.length_b   1.000
_cell.length_c   1.000
_cell.angle_alpha   90.00
_cell.angle_beta   90.00
_cell.angle_gamma   90.00
#
_symmetry.space_group_name_H-M   'P 1'
#
loop_
_entity.id
_entity.type
_entity.pdbx_description
1 polymer ?
#
loop_
_entity_poly.entity_id
_entity_poly.type
_entity_poly.pdbx_seq_one_letter_code
_entity_poly.pdbx_strand_id
1 'polypeptide(L)'
;MKKVFILLLIFTLLSSCLVHVSAAHTVYIYVSPNGDDANAGTYAKPVASLQRAITLSEGKNAVISMMGGTYNVAETATLGAAQNLTIRAYNDAEVILTAAQTIDVTCFKKVTDTAVLDRVVDKKAKDKIVSVNMAELGITELGEIPMSGFGYPAVPKAPQLLINGNMQTVARYPDDGYLNIDSVIDEGVAVGRVTDRKPFMEYQGQGIKIRTNDARLNKWKEAKNIFMFGYFMHDWAEAVLSCTIDFENKNTISTEYPSYYGVVPNQRFYFFNLLEEISKPGEWYLDRETGMLYLYPETELKADTVVEFITYAKPFITMDGAENVTIEGISFTKGLDMGIDINKSKNVTVTDCDFVSISSTVIDWDTCYDCTVSYCNFKEIGARGVYMNDTCGDLPTLTPGNNIVTNCVFDGIQRITPTSTPAIWVKGVGNVASHNVIRDGANIAIWFGGNNHVIEYNDISEVCKDTADAGAIYAGRNWACRGNEVRFNYIHDMKIIDTNTGMKVQAIYLDDGFSSANVHGNIIKDVPSVALFGGGRHNVFEENIIIGCDEPFVFDERYLTWDQASIRTNTNTVPFTSELWLETYPELKGLMDDEPGAPKYNVIRNNVSMDSPGYRLYETVKQYATEIEDDVIISKKDFVDYNSGNLNLKEDSDVFKKIPEFDAIDFDAIGVQEKPVKEKTSEDVLTSSVLLKLNVPKTFVFGNESTVDSNNANVYPFTENDRTLVPVRFIAEAFGGTVSWDATVRKVSIVDGDKTVELIIDDTKMNVNGKAVTLDVPAQVWNDRTMLPLRAVAEALGKTVYWDNRGLIILSDSSVVGEEDGALVDNLLTMF
;
A
#
# COMPACT_ATOMS: atom_id res chain seq x y z
N MET A 1 -52.32 -39.12 47.68
CA MET A 1 -51.47 -39.24 46.48
C MET A 1 -51.05 -37.85 46.03
N LYS A 2 -49.73 -37.63 45.98
CA LYS A 2 -49.00 -36.58 45.25
C LYS A 2 -49.20 -35.11 45.66
N LYS A 3 -48.79 -34.81 46.90
CA LYS A 3 -47.76 -33.77 47.16
C LYS A 3 -46.40 -34.42 46.87
N VAL A 4 -45.40 -33.65 46.43
CA VAL A 4 -44.06 -34.04 45.90
C VAL A 4 -44.06 -34.09 44.37
N PHE A 5 -43.76 -32.95 43.73
CA PHE A 5 -42.96 -32.81 42.49
C PHE A 5 -42.84 -31.34 42.01
N ILE A 6 -42.83 -30.37 42.94
CA ILE A 6 -42.45 -28.97 42.66
C ILE A 6 -41.62 -28.51 43.86
N LEU A 7 -40.42 -29.07 44.02
CA LEU A 7 -39.38 -28.56 44.94
C LEU A 7 -38.00 -29.17 44.62
N LEU A 8 -37.71 -29.38 43.34
CA LEU A 8 -36.40 -29.89 42.89
C LEU A 8 -35.95 -29.28 41.55
N LEU A 9 -36.30 -28.01 41.32
CA LEU A 9 -35.81 -27.22 40.17
C LEU A 9 -35.41 -25.78 40.53
N ILE A 10 -35.18 -25.50 41.82
CA ILE A 10 -34.72 -24.18 42.33
C ILE A 10 -33.43 -24.33 43.18
N PHE A 11 -32.82 -25.52 43.25
CA PHE A 11 -31.58 -25.74 44.01
C PHE A 11 -30.46 -26.44 43.21
N THR A 12 -30.49 -26.29 41.88
CA THR A 12 -29.38 -26.63 40.95
C THR A 12 -29.21 -25.54 39.89
N LEU A 13 -29.32 -24.29 40.31
CA LEU A 13 -29.03 -23.09 39.50
C LEU A 13 -28.35 -22.04 40.39
N LEU A 14 -27.42 -22.52 41.21
CA LEU A 14 -26.49 -21.76 42.04
C LEU A 14 -25.31 -22.66 42.41
N SER A 15 -24.72 -23.30 41.38
CA SER A 15 -23.29 -23.58 41.38
C SER A 15 -22.73 -22.70 40.28
N SER A 16 -22.34 -21.51 40.72
CA SER A 16 -21.49 -20.57 40.03
C SER A 16 -20.28 -21.28 39.42
N CYS A 17 -20.34 -21.60 38.13
CA CYS A 17 -19.24 -21.21 37.27
C CYS A 17 -19.48 -19.73 36.94
N LEU A 18 -19.10 -18.87 37.89
CA LEU A 18 -18.50 -17.61 37.52
C LEU A 18 -17.27 -18.02 36.69
N VAL A 19 -17.46 -18.19 35.38
CA VAL A 19 -16.37 -17.91 34.47
C VAL A 19 -16.19 -16.42 34.67
N HIS A 20 -15.26 -16.06 35.57
CA HIS A 20 -14.58 -14.80 35.40
C HIS A 20 -14.02 -14.88 33.98
N VAL A 21 -14.73 -14.27 33.03
CA VAL A 21 -14.09 -13.71 31.86
C VAL A 21 -13.18 -12.65 32.45
N SER A 22 -11.99 -13.09 32.89
CA SER A 22 -10.85 -12.19 32.99
C SER A 22 -10.84 -11.50 31.64
N ALA A 23 -11.03 -10.18 31.61
CA ALA A 23 -10.64 -9.42 30.43
C ALA A 23 -9.25 -9.93 30.05
N ALA A 24 -9.09 -10.42 28.82
CA ALA A 24 -7.82 -10.96 28.39
C ALA A 24 -6.78 -9.84 28.57
N HIS A 25 -5.80 -10.08 29.43
CA HIS A 25 -4.80 -9.08 29.77
C HIS A 25 -3.98 -8.77 28.50
N THR A 26 -4.01 -7.52 28.04
CA THR A 26 -3.21 -7.07 26.90
C THR A 26 -1.73 -7.11 27.27
N VAL A 27 -0.93 -7.72 26.41
CA VAL A 27 0.53 -7.76 26.56
C VAL A 27 1.16 -6.71 25.64
N TYR A 28 2.08 -5.94 26.21
CA TYR A 28 2.79 -4.87 25.51
C TYR A 28 4.21 -5.31 25.20
N ILE A 29 4.57 -5.28 23.92
CA ILE A 29 5.83 -5.81 23.39
C ILE A 29 6.54 -4.70 22.62
N TYR A 30 7.84 -4.52 22.87
CA TYR A 30 8.64 -3.46 22.25
C TYR A 30 9.70 -4.06 21.33
N VAL A 31 9.82 -3.47 20.14
CA VAL A 31 10.81 -3.83 19.12
C VAL A 31 11.73 -2.64 18.91
N SER A 32 13.04 -2.87 18.84
CA SER A 32 14.04 -1.80 18.63
C SER A 32 15.12 -2.27 17.66
N PRO A 33 15.68 -1.38 16.80
CA PRO A 33 16.81 -1.76 15.93
C PRO A 33 18.05 -2.17 16.74
N ASN A 34 18.15 -1.73 17.99
CA ASN A 34 19.22 -2.07 18.93
C ASN A 34 18.80 -3.15 19.95
N GLY A 35 17.65 -3.81 19.72
CA GLY A 35 17.14 -4.88 20.58
C GLY A 35 17.91 -6.19 20.43
N ASP A 36 17.45 -7.22 21.14
CA ASP A 36 17.97 -8.60 21.04
C ASP A 36 16.79 -9.57 21.14
N ASP A 37 16.65 -10.50 20.20
CA ASP A 37 15.53 -11.47 20.20
C ASP A 37 15.55 -12.47 21.36
N ALA A 38 16.67 -12.55 22.09
CA ALA A 38 16.75 -13.25 23.37
C ALA A 38 16.05 -12.48 24.51
N ASN A 39 15.74 -11.20 24.33
CA ASN A 39 15.06 -10.40 25.33
C ASN A 39 13.58 -10.78 25.50
N ALA A 40 13.00 -10.29 26.59
CA ALA A 40 11.60 -10.52 26.94
C ALA A 40 10.61 -9.64 26.15
N GLY A 41 11.09 -8.63 25.41
CA GLY A 41 10.24 -7.69 24.67
C GLY A 41 9.65 -6.57 25.53
N THR A 42 10.24 -6.28 26.69
CA THR A 42 9.83 -5.12 27.50
C THR A 42 10.48 -3.85 26.96
N TYR A 43 9.98 -2.66 27.33
CA TYR A 43 10.60 -1.39 26.92
C TYR A 43 12.11 -1.33 27.26
N ALA A 44 12.50 -1.75 28.46
CA ALA A 44 13.90 -1.77 28.89
C ALA A 44 14.76 -2.88 28.25
N LYS A 45 14.13 -3.93 27.71
CA LYS A 45 14.79 -5.05 27.03
C LYS A 45 13.94 -5.43 25.79
N PRO A 46 13.97 -4.61 24.73
CA PRO A 46 13.16 -4.83 23.55
C PRO A 46 13.74 -5.98 22.72
N VAL A 47 12.88 -6.64 21.94
CA VAL A 47 13.33 -7.60 20.92
C VAL A 47 13.86 -6.87 19.69
N ALA A 48 14.66 -7.55 18.86
CA ALA A 48 15.25 -6.96 17.66
C ALA A 48 14.30 -7.05 16.45
N SER A 49 13.54 -8.15 16.32
CA SER A 49 12.73 -8.44 15.16
C SER A 49 11.22 -8.39 15.42
N LEU A 50 10.48 -7.99 14.39
CA LEU A 50 9.01 -8.01 14.39
C LEU A 50 8.47 -9.45 14.52
N GLN A 51 9.10 -10.42 13.84
CA GLN A 51 8.69 -11.83 13.93
C GLN A 51 8.79 -12.36 15.37
N ARG A 52 9.87 -12.00 16.09
CA ARG A 52 10.00 -12.37 17.50
C ARG A 52 8.89 -11.78 18.36
N ALA A 53 8.53 -10.51 18.13
CA ALA A 53 7.43 -9.86 18.83
C ALA A 53 6.08 -10.54 18.56
N ILE A 54 5.82 -10.92 17.30
CA ILE A 54 4.63 -11.69 16.92
C ILE A 54 4.58 -13.01 17.68
N THR A 55 5.67 -13.76 17.74
CA THR A 55 5.72 -15.01 18.52
C THR A 55 5.43 -14.79 20.01
N LEU A 56 5.86 -13.68 20.59
CA LEU A 56 5.55 -13.35 21.99
C LEU A 56 4.08 -12.97 22.20
N SER A 57 3.39 -12.52 21.15
CA SER A 57 1.96 -12.13 21.16
C SER A 57 0.99 -13.31 20.99
N GLU A 58 1.45 -14.46 20.51
CA GLU A 58 0.59 -15.59 20.16
C GLU A 58 -0.38 -16.00 21.30
N GLY A 59 -1.67 -16.09 20.95
CA GLY A 59 -2.74 -16.47 21.87
C GLY A 59 -3.14 -15.41 22.91
N LYS A 60 -2.72 -14.16 22.72
CA LYS A 60 -2.97 -13.04 23.64
C LYS A 60 -3.50 -11.83 22.89
N ASN A 61 -4.23 -10.97 23.60
CA ASN A 61 -4.41 -9.59 23.15
C ASN A 61 -3.05 -8.88 23.28
N ALA A 62 -2.61 -8.17 22.25
CA ALA A 62 -1.27 -7.59 22.27
C ALA A 62 -1.14 -6.29 21.50
N VAL A 63 -0.21 -5.45 21.96
CA VAL A 63 0.27 -4.29 21.24
C VAL A 63 1.79 -4.42 21.08
N ILE A 64 2.23 -4.47 19.84
CA ILE A 64 3.63 -4.43 19.43
C ILE A 64 3.96 -2.98 19.08
N SER A 65 4.80 -2.34 19.88
CA SER A 65 5.29 -0.97 19.66
C SER A 65 6.68 -1.01 19.07
N MET A 66 6.83 -0.54 17.84
CA MET A 66 8.09 -0.44 17.12
C MET A 66 8.77 0.90 17.43
N MET A 67 9.96 0.86 18.01
CA MET A 67 10.74 2.06 18.29
C MET A 67 11.34 2.61 17.00
N GLY A 68 11.60 3.92 16.97
CA GLY A 68 12.10 4.60 15.77
C GLY A 68 13.40 4.02 15.24
N GLY A 69 13.49 3.94 13.90
CA GLY A 69 14.67 3.52 13.17
C GLY A 69 14.35 2.58 12.00
N THR A 70 15.43 2.12 11.36
CA THR A 70 15.36 1.23 10.19
C THR A 70 15.59 -0.23 10.59
N TYR A 71 14.71 -1.10 10.11
CA TYR A 71 14.73 -2.54 10.33
C TYR A 71 14.92 -3.23 8.99
N ASN A 72 16.04 -3.95 8.85
CA ASN A 72 16.28 -4.77 7.67
C ASN A 72 15.43 -6.03 7.72
N VAL A 73 14.65 -6.26 6.67
CA VAL A 73 13.77 -7.42 6.53
C VAL A 73 14.55 -8.58 5.95
N ALA A 74 14.86 -9.56 6.80
CA ALA A 74 15.49 -10.82 6.38
C ALA A 74 14.47 -11.94 6.14
N GLU A 75 13.27 -11.83 6.74
CA GLU A 75 12.19 -12.82 6.63
C GLU A 75 10.82 -12.15 6.70
N THR A 76 9.80 -12.83 6.19
CA THR A 76 8.42 -12.35 6.19
C THR A 76 7.85 -12.47 7.59
N ALA A 77 7.29 -11.38 8.12
CA ALA A 77 6.59 -11.40 9.39
C ALA A 77 5.21 -12.07 9.22
N THR A 78 5.08 -13.28 9.75
CA THR A 78 3.87 -14.11 9.61
C THR A 78 3.02 -14.03 10.88
N LEU A 79 1.83 -13.44 10.78
CA LEU A 79 0.90 -13.28 11.90
C LEU A 79 0.01 -14.51 12.11
N GLY A 80 -0.19 -15.32 11.06
CA GLY A 80 -1.16 -16.43 11.08
C GLY A 80 -2.57 -15.94 11.40
N ALA A 81 -3.30 -16.71 12.21
CA ALA A 81 -4.66 -16.39 12.65
C ALA A 81 -4.67 -15.48 13.91
N ALA A 82 -3.89 -14.40 13.87
CA ALA A 82 -3.78 -13.46 14.99
C ALA A 82 -5.14 -12.86 15.38
N GLN A 83 -5.31 -12.57 16.67
CA GLN A 83 -6.56 -12.05 17.23
C GLN A 83 -6.24 -10.86 18.13
N ASN A 84 -6.91 -9.72 17.95
CA ASN A 84 -6.75 -8.53 18.80
C ASN A 84 -5.29 -8.07 18.93
N LEU A 85 -4.63 -7.86 17.79
CA LEU A 85 -3.22 -7.49 17.70
C LEU A 85 -3.07 -6.09 17.07
N THR A 86 -2.38 -5.19 17.75
CA THR A 86 -1.94 -3.91 17.17
C THR A 86 -0.44 -3.94 16.96
N ILE A 87 0.03 -3.55 15.78
CA ILE A 87 1.43 -3.30 15.46
C ILE A 87 1.54 -1.83 15.07
N ARG A 88 2.31 -1.04 15.82
CA ARG A 88 2.38 0.40 15.60
C ARG A 88 3.75 1.00 15.84
N ALA A 89 4.00 2.16 15.25
CA ALA A 89 5.11 3.02 15.69
C ALA A 89 4.92 3.50 17.14
N TYR A 90 6.02 3.60 17.87
CA TYR A 90 6.06 4.13 19.23
C TYR A 90 6.17 5.66 19.22
N ASN A 91 5.21 6.37 19.82
CA ASN A 91 5.21 7.84 19.98
C ASN A 91 5.48 8.62 18.69
N ASP A 92 4.80 8.27 17.59
CA ASP A 92 4.95 8.89 16.26
C ASP A 92 6.38 8.82 15.69
N ALA A 93 7.20 7.89 16.21
CA ALA A 93 8.55 7.70 15.69
C ALA A 93 8.53 7.14 14.26
N GLU A 94 9.51 7.56 13.46
CA GLU A 94 9.70 7.02 12.12
C GLU A 94 10.19 5.57 12.20
N VAL A 95 9.38 4.63 11.68
CA VAL A 95 9.68 3.19 11.64
C VAL A 95 9.74 2.75 10.18
N ILE A 96 10.92 2.31 9.74
CA ILE A 96 11.13 1.88 8.35
C ILE A 96 11.47 0.39 8.34
N LEU A 97 10.61 -0.43 7.74
CA LEU A 97 10.95 -1.78 7.31
C LEU A 97 11.51 -1.71 5.89
N THR A 98 12.73 -2.20 5.67
CA THR A 98 13.36 -2.17 4.35
C THR A 98 13.92 -3.52 3.93
N ALA A 99 13.71 -3.90 2.68
CA ALA A 99 14.25 -5.14 2.11
C ALA A 99 15.50 -4.92 1.23
N ALA A 100 15.99 -3.68 1.19
CA ALA A 100 17.20 -3.30 0.47
C ALA A 100 18.47 -3.62 1.27
N GLN A 101 19.51 -4.05 0.56
CA GLN A 101 20.86 -4.21 1.11
C GLN A 101 21.73 -3.03 0.64
N THR A 102 22.41 -2.36 1.56
CA THR A 102 23.36 -1.30 1.21
C THR A 102 24.66 -1.87 0.65
N ILE A 103 25.15 -1.29 -0.44
CA ILE A 103 26.46 -1.58 -1.03
C ILE A 103 27.43 -0.50 -0.55
N ASP A 104 28.57 -0.93 0.04
CA ASP A 104 29.65 -0.01 0.38
C ASP A 104 30.25 0.62 -0.88
N VAL A 105 30.07 1.93 -1.02
CA VAL A 105 30.53 2.72 -2.16
C VAL A 105 32.04 2.64 -2.37
N THR A 106 32.82 2.38 -1.32
CA THR A 106 34.28 2.27 -1.40
C THR A 106 34.75 0.98 -2.08
N CYS A 107 33.86 0.00 -2.23
CA CYS A 107 34.13 -1.25 -2.94
C CYS A 107 34.03 -1.12 -4.47
N PHE A 108 33.41 -0.04 -4.98
CA PHE A 108 33.36 0.22 -6.41
C PHE A 108 34.74 0.60 -6.96
N LYS A 109 35.13 -0.04 -8.05
CA LYS A 109 36.40 0.19 -8.75
C LYS A 109 36.10 0.67 -10.16
N LYS A 110 36.88 1.62 -10.65
CA LYS A 110 36.83 1.97 -12.07
C LYS A 110 37.13 0.75 -12.93
N VAL A 111 36.32 0.51 -13.95
CA VAL A 111 36.56 -0.60 -14.88
C VAL A 111 37.80 -0.28 -15.73
N THR A 112 38.79 -1.16 -15.67
CA THR A 112 40.02 -1.08 -16.48
C THR A 112 40.23 -2.30 -17.38
N ASP A 113 39.40 -3.33 -17.25
CA ASP A 113 39.46 -4.52 -18.09
C ASP A 113 39.02 -4.17 -19.52
N THR A 114 39.96 -4.26 -20.46
CA THR A 114 39.70 -3.96 -21.87
C THR A 114 38.69 -4.90 -22.49
N ALA A 115 38.61 -6.16 -22.06
CA ALA A 115 37.62 -7.11 -22.58
C ALA A 115 36.18 -6.70 -22.24
N VAL A 116 35.98 -6.14 -21.03
CA VAL A 116 34.69 -5.56 -20.61
C VAL A 116 34.42 -4.27 -21.36
N LEU A 117 35.39 -3.34 -21.36
CA LEU A 117 35.22 -2.02 -21.97
C LEU A 117 35.01 -2.09 -23.48
N ASP A 118 35.61 -3.06 -24.17
CA ASP A 118 35.48 -3.22 -25.63
C ASP A 118 34.05 -3.63 -26.05
N ARG A 119 33.29 -4.29 -25.16
CA ARG A 119 31.88 -4.61 -25.38
C ARG A 119 30.96 -3.38 -25.30
N VAL A 120 31.27 -2.42 -24.44
CA VAL A 120 30.47 -1.18 -24.30
C VAL A 120 30.51 -0.38 -25.60
N VAL A 121 29.34 -0.11 -26.18
CA VAL A 121 29.23 0.51 -27.51
C VAL A 121 29.45 2.03 -27.44
N ASP A 122 28.91 2.70 -26.42
CA ASP A 122 29.15 4.13 -26.23
C ASP A 122 30.58 4.38 -25.71
N LYS A 123 31.38 5.05 -26.52
CA LYS A 123 32.78 5.36 -26.19
C LYS A 123 32.92 6.33 -25.01
N LYS A 124 31.94 7.21 -24.79
CA LYS A 124 31.93 8.19 -23.69
C LYS A 124 31.54 7.56 -22.36
N ALA A 125 30.86 6.42 -22.36
CA ALA A 125 30.53 5.70 -21.13
C ALA A 125 31.74 4.93 -20.58
N LYS A 126 32.63 4.42 -21.43
CA LYS A 126 33.75 3.53 -21.05
C LYS A 126 34.59 4.03 -19.88
N ASP A 127 34.92 5.32 -19.81
CA ASP A 127 35.75 5.87 -18.74
C ASP A 127 34.99 6.23 -17.45
N LYS A 128 33.66 6.08 -17.47
CA LYS A 128 32.73 6.42 -16.37
C LYS A 128 32.20 5.20 -15.63
N ILE A 129 32.29 4.02 -16.22
CA ILE A 129 31.76 2.79 -15.61
C ILE A 129 32.64 2.38 -14.43
N VAL A 130 31.96 2.09 -13.32
CA VAL A 130 32.52 1.46 -12.13
C VAL A 130 31.93 0.06 -11.98
N SER A 131 32.62 -0.81 -11.26
CA SER A 131 32.14 -2.16 -10.98
C SER A 131 32.43 -2.60 -9.56
N VAL A 132 31.62 -3.52 -9.05
CA VAL A 132 31.79 -4.16 -7.76
C VAL A 132 31.43 -5.64 -7.84
N ASN A 133 32.20 -6.47 -7.13
CA ASN A 133 31.93 -7.89 -7.02
C ASN A 133 30.93 -8.12 -5.88
N MET A 134 29.72 -8.55 -6.21
CA MET A 134 28.65 -8.73 -5.23
C MET A 134 28.98 -9.82 -4.20
N ALA A 135 29.70 -10.87 -4.61
CA ALA A 135 30.11 -11.94 -3.71
C ALA A 135 31.14 -11.50 -2.67
N GLU A 136 32.00 -10.51 -3.00
CA GLU A 136 32.95 -9.92 -2.03
C GLU A 136 32.23 -9.15 -0.91
N LEU A 137 30.98 -8.72 -1.15
CA LEU A 137 30.10 -8.05 -0.19
C LEU A 137 29.22 -9.03 0.59
N GLY A 138 29.33 -10.34 0.33
CA GLY A 138 28.43 -11.36 0.90
C GLY A 138 27.06 -11.44 0.22
N ILE A 139 26.85 -10.74 -0.90
CA ILE A 139 25.61 -10.76 -1.67
C ILE A 139 25.74 -11.84 -2.75
N THR A 140 25.29 -13.06 -2.42
CA THR A 140 25.37 -14.22 -3.33
C THR A 140 24.06 -14.54 -4.04
N GLU A 141 22.93 -14.10 -3.49
CA GLU A 141 21.62 -14.24 -4.11
C GLU A 141 21.36 -13.05 -5.02
N LEU A 142 21.63 -13.21 -6.33
CA LEU A 142 21.59 -12.11 -7.30
C LEU A 142 20.22 -11.93 -7.97
N GLY A 143 19.27 -12.83 -7.70
CA GLY A 143 17.94 -12.89 -8.32
C GLY A 143 17.97 -13.12 -9.84
N GLU A 144 16.80 -13.26 -10.45
CA GLU A 144 16.63 -13.52 -11.89
C GLU A 144 15.71 -12.49 -12.53
N ILE A 145 15.75 -12.40 -13.86
CA ILE A 145 14.77 -11.62 -14.62
C ILE A 145 13.67 -12.58 -15.07
N PRO A 146 12.45 -12.51 -14.49
CA PRO A 146 11.41 -13.45 -14.82
C PRO A 146 10.71 -13.09 -16.15
N MET A 147 10.23 -14.13 -16.83
CA MET A 147 9.25 -13.97 -17.89
C MET A 147 7.95 -13.47 -17.28
N SER A 148 7.41 -12.38 -17.81
CA SER A 148 6.24 -11.71 -17.22
C SER A 148 5.45 -10.91 -18.26
N GLY A 149 4.29 -10.40 -17.85
CA GLY A 149 3.38 -9.61 -18.69
C GLY A 149 1.98 -10.20 -18.75
N PHE A 150 1.20 -9.77 -19.74
CA PHE A 150 -0.20 -10.14 -19.85
C PHE A 150 -0.39 -11.67 -19.95
N GLY A 151 -1.20 -12.23 -19.05
CA GLY A 151 -1.50 -13.66 -18.98
C GLY A 151 -0.38 -14.56 -18.46
N TYR A 152 0.79 -14.02 -18.13
CA TYR A 152 1.82 -14.75 -17.38
C TYR A 152 1.41 -14.88 -15.90
N PRO A 153 1.88 -15.93 -15.20
CA PRO A 153 1.67 -16.04 -13.77
C PRO A 153 2.32 -14.86 -13.02
N ALA A 154 1.72 -14.46 -11.91
CA ALA A 154 2.35 -13.53 -10.99
C ALA A 154 3.64 -14.16 -10.42
N VAL A 155 4.73 -13.40 -10.49
CA VAL A 155 6.07 -13.81 -10.03
C VAL A 155 6.75 -12.59 -9.41
N PRO A 156 7.65 -12.78 -8.42
CA PRO A 156 8.43 -11.68 -7.87
C PRO A 156 9.21 -10.96 -8.96
N LYS A 157 9.44 -9.65 -8.80
CA LYS A 157 10.07 -8.84 -9.85
C LYS A 157 11.58 -9.02 -9.89
N ALA A 158 12.17 -8.58 -11.00
CA ALA A 158 13.62 -8.56 -11.17
C ALA A 158 14.30 -7.67 -10.12
N PRO A 159 15.53 -8.01 -9.70
CA PRO A 159 16.34 -7.19 -8.79
C PRO A 159 16.45 -5.73 -9.24
N GLN A 160 16.46 -4.83 -8.27
CA GLN A 160 16.51 -3.39 -8.48
C GLN A 160 17.76 -2.78 -7.83
N LEU A 161 18.31 -1.75 -8.45
CA LEU A 161 19.42 -0.95 -7.93
C LEU A 161 18.91 0.48 -7.68
N LEU A 162 19.27 1.07 -6.54
CA LEU A 162 18.91 2.43 -6.18
C LEU A 162 20.16 3.23 -5.77
N ILE A 163 20.16 4.51 -6.10
CA ILE A 163 21.17 5.48 -5.64
C ILE A 163 20.45 6.65 -5.00
N ASN A 164 20.74 6.91 -3.72
CA ASN A 164 20.08 7.94 -2.91
C ASN A 164 18.54 7.84 -2.95
N GLY A 165 18.02 6.61 -2.94
CA GLY A 165 16.59 6.33 -3.04
C GLY A 165 16.00 6.37 -4.45
N ASN A 166 16.75 6.74 -5.48
CA ASN A 166 16.27 6.78 -6.86
C ASN A 166 16.56 5.47 -7.58
N MET A 167 15.54 4.88 -8.22
CA MET A 167 15.67 3.65 -8.99
C MET A 167 16.56 3.87 -10.24
N GLN A 168 17.52 2.98 -10.43
CA GLN A 168 18.47 3.01 -11.55
C GLN A 168 17.98 2.13 -12.69
N THR A 169 18.31 2.50 -13.93
CA THR A 169 17.80 1.82 -15.12
C THR A 169 18.67 0.62 -15.48
N VAL A 170 18.08 -0.57 -15.62
CA VAL A 170 18.81 -1.69 -16.24
C VAL A 170 19.14 -1.29 -17.68
N ALA A 171 20.43 -1.37 -18.03
CA ALA A 171 20.94 -0.93 -19.33
C ALA A 171 20.11 -1.51 -20.48
N ARG A 172 19.66 -0.62 -21.37
CA ARG A 172 18.65 -0.91 -22.39
C ARG A 172 18.95 -0.20 -23.71
N TYR A 173 18.38 -0.72 -24.79
CA TYR A 173 18.43 -0.10 -26.10
C TYR A 173 17.07 -0.09 -26.80
N PRO A 174 16.63 1.08 -27.31
CA PRO A 174 17.26 2.39 -27.14
C PRO A 174 17.21 2.85 -25.69
N ASP A 175 18.09 3.81 -25.33
CA ASP A 175 18.16 4.43 -24.01
C ASP A 175 16.80 4.95 -23.55
N ASP A 176 16.01 5.46 -24.50
CA ASP A 176 14.67 6.01 -24.31
C ASP A 176 13.76 5.61 -25.49
N GLY A 177 12.46 5.45 -25.24
CA GLY A 177 11.47 5.10 -26.28
C GLY A 177 11.48 3.62 -26.69
N TYR A 178 11.18 3.33 -27.96
CA TYR A 178 11.03 1.96 -28.46
C TYR A 178 11.61 1.82 -29.87
N LEU A 179 12.05 0.60 -30.20
CA LEU A 179 12.19 0.12 -31.57
C LEU A 179 10.84 -0.36 -32.10
N ASN A 180 10.76 -0.55 -33.42
CA ASN A 180 9.61 -1.17 -34.07
C ASN A 180 10.00 -2.51 -34.72
N ILE A 181 9.02 -3.42 -34.73
CA ILE A 181 9.11 -4.70 -35.44
C ILE A 181 8.95 -4.45 -36.95
N ASP A 182 10.00 -4.62 -37.74
CA ASP A 182 9.92 -4.42 -39.19
C ASP A 182 9.25 -5.60 -39.91
N SER A 183 9.53 -6.83 -39.46
CA SER A 183 8.92 -8.02 -40.06
C SER A 183 8.79 -9.17 -39.06
N VAL A 184 7.70 -9.93 -39.20
CA VAL A 184 7.46 -11.18 -38.48
C VAL A 184 7.86 -12.35 -39.38
N ILE A 185 8.74 -13.22 -38.88
CA ILE A 185 9.15 -14.45 -39.55
C ILE A 185 8.29 -15.61 -39.07
N ASP A 186 8.00 -15.64 -37.78
CA ASP A 186 7.21 -16.65 -37.09
C ASP A 186 6.42 -15.94 -35.98
N GLU A 187 5.10 -16.06 -35.99
CA GLU A 187 4.24 -15.43 -34.99
C GLU A 187 4.25 -16.17 -33.64
N GLY A 188 4.88 -17.35 -33.57
CA GLY A 188 4.81 -18.23 -32.41
C GLY A 188 3.39 -18.72 -32.15
N VAL A 189 3.11 -19.18 -30.94
CA VAL A 189 1.74 -19.52 -30.53
C VAL A 189 1.06 -18.32 -29.88
N ALA A 190 -0.05 -17.86 -30.45
CA ALA A 190 -0.94 -16.90 -29.78
C ALA A 190 -1.79 -17.62 -28.71
N VAL A 191 -1.28 -17.70 -27.48
CA VAL A 191 -1.91 -18.40 -26.34
C VAL A 191 -3.39 -18.01 -26.15
N GLY A 192 -3.70 -16.72 -26.28
CA GLY A 192 -5.07 -16.19 -26.18
C GLY A 192 -6.04 -16.72 -27.25
N ARG A 193 -5.55 -17.32 -28.34
CA ARG A 193 -6.36 -17.89 -29.42
C ARG A 193 -6.40 -19.43 -29.39
N VAL A 194 -5.71 -20.06 -28.44
CA VAL A 194 -5.76 -21.51 -28.24
C VAL A 194 -7.02 -21.87 -27.46
N THR A 195 -7.74 -22.90 -27.92
CA THR A 195 -8.96 -23.40 -27.26
C THR A 195 -8.66 -24.19 -25.98
N ASP A 196 -7.68 -25.09 -26.03
CA ASP A 196 -7.21 -25.89 -24.89
C ASP A 196 -5.95 -25.26 -24.28
N ARG A 197 -6.14 -24.13 -23.59
CA ARG A 197 -5.03 -23.36 -23.01
C ARG A 197 -4.31 -24.18 -21.94
N LYS A 198 -2.98 -24.19 -22.01
CA LYS A 198 -2.09 -24.80 -21.03
C LYS A 198 -1.51 -23.71 -20.11
N PRO A 199 -0.94 -24.06 -18.95
CA PRO A 199 -0.08 -23.15 -18.19
C PRO A 199 0.95 -22.49 -19.11
N PHE A 200 1.19 -21.18 -18.93
CA PHE A 200 2.02 -20.41 -19.87
C PHE A 200 3.42 -21.02 -20.07
N MET A 201 4.00 -21.57 -18.99
CA MET A 201 5.32 -22.19 -19.01
C MET A 201 5.42 -23.45 -19.88
N GLU A 202 4.30 -24.08 -20.24
CA GLU A 202 4.30 -25.24 -21.15
C GLU A 202 4.44 -24.84 -22.63
N TYR A 203 4.39 -23.54 -22.96
CA TYR A 203 4.62 -23.04 -24.31
C TYR A 203 6.11 -22.76 -24.61
N GLN A 204 7.03 -23.28 -23.79
CA GLN A 204 8.47 -23.20 -24.04
C GLN A 204 8.81 -23.75 -25.43
N GLY A 205 9.66 -23.03 -26.17
CA GLY A 205 10.07 -23.36 -27.53
C GLY A 205 9.08 -22.95 -28.62
N GLN A 206 7.95 -22.33 -28.26
CA GLN A 206 6.91 -21.86 -29.19
C GLN A 206 6.85 -20.33 -29.27
N GLY A 207 7.99 -19.67 -29.03
CA GLY A 207 8.13 -18.23 -29.07
C GLY A 207 8.11 -17.61 -30.46
N ILE A 208 8.27 -16.29 -30.50
CA ILE A 208 8.17 -15.47 -31.70
C ILE A 208 9.51 -15.37 -32.43
N LYS A 209 9.48 -15.14 -33.74
CA LYS A 209 10.67 -14.76 -34.53
C LYS A 209 10.39 -13.50 -35.34
N ILE A 210 11.21 -12.49 -35.11
CA ILE A 210 11.04 -11.16 -35.70
C ILE A 210 12.36 -10.63 -36.28
N ARG A 211 12.27 -9.55 -37.04
CA ARG A 211 13.42 -8.72 -37.41
C ARG A 211 13.14 -7.26 -37.11
N THR A 212 14.20 -6.58 -36.71
CA THR A 212 14.33 -5.12 -36.76
C THR A 212 15.61 -4.80 -37.53
N ASN A 213 15.53 -3.86 -38.46
CA ASN A 213 16.60 -3.43 -39.34
C ASN A 213 17.42 -2.34 -38.65
N ASP A 214 17.97 -2.69 -37.49
CA ASP A 214 18.85 -1.82 -36.73
C ASP A 214 20.27 -2.39 -36.75
N ALA A 215 21.19 -1.59 -37.32
CA ALA A 215 22.60 -1.96 -37.43
C ALA A 215 23.29 -2.07 -36.06
N ARG A 216 22.71 -1.49 -35.00
CA ARG A 216 23.22 -1.54 -33.61
C ARG A 216 23.38 -2.96 -33.11
N LEU A 217 22.43 -3.86 -33.45
CA LEU A 217 22.45 -5.26 -33.01
C LEU A 217 23.77 -5.96 -33.35
N ASN A 218 24.43 -5.61 -34.45
CA ASN A 218 25.73 -6.19 -34.84
C ASN A 218 26.87 -5.94 -33.84
N LYS A 219 26.66 -5.07 -32.85
CA LYS A 219 27.61 -4.78 -31.77
C LYS A 219 27.47 -5.72 -30.58
N TRP A 220 26.44 -6.57 -30.54
CA TRP A 220 26.10 -7.42 -29.39
C TRP A 220 26.52 -8.88 -29.56
N LYS A 221 27.55 -9.16 -30.36
CA LYS A 221 27.97 -10.54 -30.68
C LYS A 221 28.40 -11.36 -29.45
N GLU A 222 28.83 -10.68 -28.40
CA GLU A 222 29.26 -11.27 -27.14
C GLU A 222 28.19 -11.16 -26.03
N ALA A 223 27.06 -10.52 -26.32
CA ALA A 223 25.97 -10.37 -25.37
C ALA A 223 25.33 -11.72 -25.06
N LYS A 224 24.97 -11.92 -23.80
CA LYS A 224 24.27 -13.11 -23.29
C LYS A 224 23.06 -12.65 -22.49
N ASN A 225 22.08 -13.54 -22.31
CA ASN A 225 20.89 -13.29 -21.47
C ASN A 225 20.18 -11.99 -21.84
N ILE A 226 19.93 -11.80 -23.14
CA ILE A 226 19.26 -10.60 -23.67
C ILE A 226 17.76 -10.73 -23.42
N PHE A 227 17.15 -9.68 -22.86
CA PHE A 227 15.70 -9.61 -22.69
C PHE A 227 15.11 -8.52 -23.56
N MET A 228 13.81 -8.66 -23.84
CA MET A 228 12.98 -7.70 -24.52
C MET A 228 11.80 -7.36 -23.63
N PHE A 229 11.41 -6.09 -23.59
CA PHE A 229 10.10 -5.67 -23.15
C PHE A 229 9.36 -5.10 -24.36
N GLY A 230 8.09 -5.43 -24.53
CA GLY A 230 7.31 -4.83 -25.61
C GLY A 230 5.83 -5.17 -25.62
N TYR A 231 5.11 -4.44 -26.48
CA TYR A 231 3.70 -4.64 -26.78
C TYR A 231 3.61 -5.33 -28.13
N PHE A 232 3.58 -6.67 -28.14
CA PHE A 232 3.85 -7.43 -29.37
C PHE A 232 2.67 -7.49 -30.36
N MET A 233 1.44 -7.31 -29.87
CA MET A 233 0.22 -7.36 -30.68
C MET A 233 -0.70 -6.19 -30.38
N HIS A 234 -0.89 -5.91 -29.09
CA HIS A 234 -1.87 -4.99 -28.55
C HIS A 234 -1.23 -4.13 -27.46
N ASP A 235 -1.58 -2.85 -27.38
CA ASP A 235 -1.01 -1.91 -26.41
C ASP A 235 -1.50 -2.12 -24.96
N TRP A 236 -2.51 -2.97 -24.77
CA TRP A 236 -2.98 -3.43 -23.45
C TRP A 236 -2.36 -4.76 -23.02
N ALA A 237 -1.41 -5.31 -23.80
CA ALA A 237 -0.78 -6.60 -23.53
C ALA A 237 0.73 -6.57 -23.81
N GLU A 238 1.49 -6.17 -22.80
CA GLU A 238 2.94 -6.22 -22.75
C GLU A 238 3.46 -7.61 -22.39
N ALA A 239 4.73 -7.87 -22.73
CA ALA A 239 5.48 -8.98 -22.17
C ALA A 239 6.98 -8.64 -22.03
N VAL A 240 7.59 -9.25 -21.01
CA VAL A 240 9.04 -9.41 -20.88
C VAL A 240 9.40 -10.78 -21.43
N LEU A 241 10.23 -10.81 -22.49
CA LEU A 241 10.64 -12.01 -23.23
C LEU A 241 12.18 -12.16 -23.26
N SER A 242 12.71 -13.33 -22.93
CA SER A 242 14.11 -13.68 -23.16
C SER A 242 14.30 -13.95 -24.65
N CYS A 243 15.44 -13.52 -25.20
CA CYS A 243 15.67 -13.63 -26.63
C CYS A 243 17.11 -13.97 -26.99
N THR A 244 17.28 -14.45 -28.21
CA THR A 244 18.56 -14.67 -28.88
C THR A 244 18.55 -13.94 -30.21
N ILE A 245 19.74 -13.57 -30.69
CA ILE A 245 19.91 -12.88 -31.98
C ILE A 245 20.84 -13.71 -32.86
N ASP A 246 20.34 -14.11 -34.03
CA ASP A 246 21.14 -14.74 -35.08
C ASP A 246 21.76 -13.66 -35.97
N PHE A 247 23.00 -13.28 -35.66
CA PHE A 247 23.75 -12.24 -36.37
C PHE A 247 24.12 -12.63 -37.81
N GLU A 248 24.22 -13.93 -38.11
CA GLU A 248 24.58 -14.41 -39.45
C GLU A 248 23.34 -14.47 -40.36
N ASN A 249 22.14 -14.56 -39.77
CA ASN A 249 20.87 -14.57 -40.48
C ASN A 249 20.10 -13.24 -40.31
N LYS A 250 20.70 -12.14 -40.76
CA LYS A 250 20.06 -10.81 -40.80
C LYS A 250 19.51 -10.35 -39.44
N ASN A 251 20.24 -10.61 -38.34
CA ASN A 251 19.84 -10.26 -36.98
C ASN A 251 18.43 -10.76 -36.63
N THR A 252 18.13 -12.02 -36.98
CA THR A 252 16.85 -12.63 -36.65
C THR A 252 16.75 -12.83 -35.13
N ILE A 253 15.74 -12.23 -34.51
CA ILE A 253 15.51 -12.30 -33.06
C ILE A 253 14.52 -13.44 -32.80
N SER A 254 14.86 -14.34 -31.87
CA SER A 254 14.00 -15.47 -31.47
C SER A 254 13.78 -15.46 -29.97
N THR A 255 12.53 -15.60 -29.52
CA THR A 255 12.20 -15.80 -28.10
C THR A 255 11.94 -17.26 -27.81
N GLU A 256 12.14 -17.65 -26.55
CA GLU A 256 11.84 -19.01 -26.11
C GLU A 256 10.33 -19.21 -25.86
N TYR A 257 9.67 -18.18 -25.31
CA TYR A 257 8.25 -18.19 -24.99
C TYR A 257 7.47 -17.23 -25.89
N PRO A 258 6.18 -17.52 -26.17
CA PRO A 258 5.33 -16.62 -26.94
C PRO A 258 4.88 -15.41 -26.12
N SER A 259 4.41 -14.37 -26.78
CA SER A 259 3.52 -13.38 -26.18
C SER A 259 2.07 -13.92 -26.15
N TYR A 260 1.22 -13.37 -25.30
CA TYR A 260 -0.14 -13.89 -25.12
C TYR A 260 -0.98 -13.88 -26.41
N TYR A 261 -0.93 -12.79 -27.18
CA TYR A 261 -1.72 -12.64 -28.41
C TYR A 261 -0.93 -12.87 -29.70
N GLY A 262 0.33 -13.30 -29.62
CA GLY A 262 1.24 -13.36 -30.76
C GLY A 262 1.88 -12.01 -31.09
N VAL A 263 2.34 -11.85 -32.33
CA VAL A 263 3.09 -10.66 -32.76
C VAL A 263 2.69 -10.18 -34.15
N VAL A 264 2.70 -8.85 -34.36
CA VAL A 264 2.49 -8.22 -35.68
C VAL A 264 3.56 -7.16 -35.98
N PRO A 265 3.80 -6.81 -37.27
CA PRO A 265 4.69 -5.71 -37.63
C PRO A 265 4.26 -4.36 -37.05
N ASN A 266 5.20 -3.40 -37.03
CA ASN A 266 5.06 -2.05 -36.48
C ASN A 266 4.70 -1.98 -35.00
N GLN A 267 5.00 -3.04 -34.24
CA GLN A 267 4.78 -3.06 -32.81
C GLN A 267 6.03 -2.63 -32.04
N ARG A 268 5.83 -2.02 -30.87
CA ARG A 268 6.88 -1.31 -30.13
C ARG A 268 7.52 -2.18 -29.05
N PHE A 269 8.85 -2.21 -29.00
CA PHE A 269 9.63 -2.99 -28.02
C PHE A 269 11.03 -2.39 -27.80
N TYR A 270 11.73 -2.80 -26.74
CA TYR A 270 13.13 -2.48 -26.53
C TYR A 270 13.89 -3.69 -25.96
N PHE A 271 15.22 -3.69 -26.11
CA PHE A 271 16.10 -4.68 -25.49
C PHE A 271 16.63 -4.16 -24.16
N PHE A 272 16.87 -5.05 -23.19
CA PHE A 272 17.52 -4.69 -21.94
C PHE A 272 18.35 -5.84 -21.38
N ASN A 273 19.06 -5.56 -20.28
CA ASN A 273 20.04 -6.43 -19.64
C ASN A 273 21.29 -6.64 -20.51
N LEU A 274 21.86 -5.53 -21.01
CA LEU A 274 23.01 -5.52 -21.91
C LEU A 274 24.15 -4.65 -21.35
N LEU A 275 25.31 -5.26 -21.07
CA LEU A 275 26.53 -4.50 -20.74
C LEU A 275 26.93 -3.56 -21.89
N GLU A 276 26.72 -4.05 -23.11
CA GLU A 276 27.02 -3.36 -24.36
C GLU A 276 26.34 -1.98 -24.44
N GLU A 277 25.19 -1.83 -23.79
CA GLU A 277 24.33 -0.64 -23.87
C GLU A 277 24.30 0.15 -22.55
N ILE A 278 25.31 0.01 -21.67
CA ILE A 278 25.56 1.06 -20.67
C ILE A 278 26.07 2.30 -21.41
N SER A 279 25.22 3.31 -21.55
CA SER A 279 25.44 4.48 -22.41
C SER A 279 25.25 5.81 -21.68
N LYS A 280 24.33 5.87 -20.70
CA LYS A 280 24.01 7.10 -19.94
C LYS A 280 24.16 6.94 -18.43
N PRO A 281 24.36 8.05 -17.69
CA PRO A 281 24.38 8.00 -16.24
C PRO A 281 23.05 7.44 -15.69
N GLY A 282 23.13 6.63 -14.64
CA GLY A 282 22.01 5.92 -14.04
C GLY A 282 21.77 4.51 -14.57
N GLU A 283 22.56 4.05 -15.55
CA GLU A 283 22.44 2.70 -16.10
C GLU A 283 23.35 1.67 -15.45
N TRP A 284 22.83 0.45 -15.28
CA TRP A 284 23.57 -0.65 -14.69
C TRP A 284 23.32 -1.99 -15.39
N TYR A 285 24.26 -2.91 -15.20
CA TYR A 285 24.20 -4.30 -15.67
C TYR A 285 24.79 -5.23 -14.61
N LEU A 286 24.17 -6.39 -14.41
CA LEU A 286 24.66 -7.42 -13.50
C LEU A 286 24.99 -8.69 -14.28
N ASP A 287 26.28 -9.01 -14.33
CA ASP A 287 26.76 -10.30 -14.81
C ASP A 287 26.53 -11.35 -13.71
N ARG A 288 25.47 -12.13 -13.84
CA ARG A 288 25.09 -13.18 -12.90
C ARG A 288 26.02 -14.40 -12.95
N GLU A 289 26.77 -14.60 -14.04
CA GLU A 289 27.74 -15.71 -14.12
C GLU A 289 28.96 -15.40 -13.24
N THR A 290 29.41 -14.14 -13.22
CA THR A 290 30.61 -13.73 -12.48
C THR A 290 30.31 -13.03 -11.14
N GLY A 291 29.08 -12.58 -10.94
CA GLY A 291 28.67 -11.76 -9.80
C GLY A 291 29.12 -10.30 -9.87
N MET A 292 29.49 -9.82 -11.07
CA MET A 292 29.99 -8.47 -11.27
C MET A 292 28.86 -7.50 -11.62
N LEU A 293 28.64 -6.49 -10.77
CA LEU A 293 27.74 -5.38 -11.04
C LEU A 293 28.54 -4.25 -11.69
N TYR A 294 28.05 -3.74 -12.81
CA TYR A 294 28.59 -2.61 -13.55
C TYR A 294 27.60 -1.45 -13.52
N LEU A 295 28.08 -0.25 -13.26
CA LEU A 295 27.26 0.95 -13.09
C LEU A 295 27.92 2.15 -13.77
N TYR A 296 27.14 2.92 -14.52
CA TYR A 296 27.48 4.30 -14.87
C TYR A 296 26.76 5.22 -13.89
N PRO A 297 27.43 5.75 -12.86
CA PRO A 297 26.77 6.53 -11.82
C PRO A 297 26.40 7.94 -12.33
N GLU A 298 25.24 8.45 -11.89
CA GLU A 298 24.74 9.81 -12.21
C GLU A 298 25.70 10.91 -11.76
N THR A 299 26.27 10.71 -10.58
CA THR A 299 27.26 11.57 -9.96
C THR A 299 28.42 10.74 -9.42
N GLU A 300 29.55 11.38 -9.12
CA GLU A 300 30.64 10.71 -8.42
C GLU A 300 30.14 10.04 -7.13
N LEU A 301 30.46 8.75 -6.94
CA LEU A 301 30.13 8.01 -5.72
C LEU A 301 31.03 8.49 -4.59
N LYS A 302 30.44 9.16 -3.60
CA LYS A 302 31.11 9.71 -2.42
C LYS A 302 30.71 8.94 -1.18
N ALA A 303 31.40 9.19 -0.07
CA ALA A 303 31.15 8.50 1.21
C ALA A 303 29.71 8.67 1.75
N ASP A 304 29.01 9.73 1.35
CA ASP A 304 27.61 10.01 1.69
C ASP A 304 26.60 9.49 0.66
N THR A 305 27.07 8.88 -0.44
CA THR A 305 26.19 8.26 -1.43
C THR A 305 25.66 6.93 -0.91
N VAL A 306 24.34 6.74 -0.95
CA VAL A 306 23.69 5.49 -0.56
C VAL A 306 23.41 4.68 -1.82
N VAL A 307 24.06 3.53 -1.97
CA VAL A 307 23.79 2.58 -3.05
C VAL A 307 23.12 1.35 -2.46
N GLU A 308 21.98 0.95 -3.02
CA GLU A 308 21.15 -0.11 -2.48
C GLU A 308 20.75 -1.11 -3.56
N PHE A 309 20.78 -2.39 -3.21
CA PHE A 309 20.39 -3.48 -4.10
C PHE A 309 19.30 -4.33 -3.45
N ILE A 310 18.22 -4.58 -4.18
CA ILE A 310 17.06 -5.31 -3.68
C ILE A 310 17.01 -6.69 -4.31
N THR A 311 16.97 -7.72 -3.46
CA THR A 311 16.84 -9.14 -3.86
C THR A 311 15.71 -9.85 -3.12
N TYR A 312 15.16 -9.24 -2.07
CA TYR A 312 14.12 -9.84 -1.25
C TYR A 312 12.78 -9.89 -2.00
N ALA A 313 12.35 -11.12 -2.30
CA ALA A 313 11.28 -11.46 -3.23
C ALA A 313 10.11 -12.17 -2.53
N LYS A 314 9.72 -11.67 -1.35
CA LYS A 314 8.59 -12.17 -0.55
C LYS A 314 7.81 -10.99 0.06
N PRO A 315 6.58 -11.21 0.56
CA PRO A 315 5.84 -10.19 1.29
C PRO A 315 6.57 -9.74 2.56
N PHE A 316 6.37 -8.49 2.99
CA PHE A 316 6.85 -8.02 4.30
C PHE A 316 6.04 -8.67 5.43
N ILE A 317 4.72 -8.71 5.27
CA ILE A 317 3.78 -9.24 6.26
C ILE A 317 2.81 -10.20 5.57
N THR A 318 2.51 -11.33 6.22
CA THR A 318 1.45 -12.25 5.83
C THR A 318 0.51 -12.56 7.01
N MET A 319 -0.77 -12.74 6.71
CA MET A 319 -1.75 -13.26 7.66
C MET A 319 -2.80 -14.15 6.99
N ASP A 320 -3.25 -15.18 7.71
CA ASP A 320 -4.29 -16.12 7.26
C ASP A 320 -5.22 -16.43 8.44
N GLY A 321 -6.48 -15.98 8.36
CA GLY A 321 -7.46 -16.16 9.43
C GLY A 321 -7.36 -15.16 10.57
N ALA A 322 -6.69 -14.02 10.37
CA ALA A 322 -6.56 -12.98 11.39
C ALA A 322 -7.86 -12.17 11.59
N GLU A 323 -8.13 -11.77 12.82
CA GLU A 323 -9.29 -10.93 13.18
C GLU A 323 -8.92 -9.83 14.18
N ASN A 324 -9.47 -8.62 14.00
CA ASN A 324 -9.21 -7.46 14.85
C ASN A 324 -7.71 -7.11 14.91
N VAL A 325 -7.08 -6.93 13.75
CA VAL A 325 -5.66 -6.58 13.63
C VAL A 325 -5.51 -5.15 13.13
N THR A 326 -4.63 -4.37 13.75
CA THR A 326 -4.28 -3.02 13.31
C THR A 326 -2.79 -2.92 13.01
N ILE A 327 -2.43 -2.33 11.87
CA ILE A 327 -1.06 -1.95 11.50
C ILE A 327 -1.07 -0.43 11.28
N GLU A 328 -0.28 0.30 12.06
CA GLU A 328 -0.33 1.77 12.13
C GLU A 328 1.06 2.43 12.11
N GLY A 329 1.28 3.42 11.23
CA GLY A 329 2.47 4.28 11.33
C GLY A 329 3.78 3.63 10.88
N ILE A 330 3.75 2.68 9.95
CA ILE A 330 4.95 1.93 9.52
C ILE A 330 5.23 2.18 8.04
N SER A 331 6.48 2.50 7.70
CA SER A 331 6.93 2.60 6.32
C SER A 331 7.53 1.28 5.83
N PHE A 332 6.97 0.70 4.78
CA PHE A 332 7.44 -0.50 4.10
C PHE A 332 8.12 -0.10 2.79
N THR A 333 9.41 -0.42 2.65
CA THR A 333 10.21 0.13 1.55
C THR A 333 11.04 -0.92 0.83
N LYS A 334 11.15 -0.77 -0.50
CA LYS A 334 12.17 -1.44 -1.31
C LYS A 334 12.07 -2.98 -1.29
N GLY A 335 10.92 -3.53 -1.65
CA GLY A 335 10.70 -4.98 -1.83
C GLY A 335 10.48 -5.38 -3.30
N LEU A 336 10.87 -6.60 -3.68
CA LEU A 336 10.61 -7.13 -5.04
C LEU A 336 9.25 -7.80 -5.20
N ASP A 337 8.60 -8.13 -4.09
CA ASP A 337 7.27 -8.76 -4.06
C ASP A 337 6.29 -7.90 -3.26
N MET A 338 5.30 -8.51 -2.61
CA MET A 338 4.18 -7.80 -2.00
C MET A 338 4.56 -6.99 -0.74
N GLY A 339 3.73 -6.03 -0.37
CA GLY A 339 3.80 -5.39 0.95
C GLY A 339 3.19 -6.29 2.01
N ILE A 340 1.86 -6.37 2.02
CA ILE A 340 1.07 -7.11 3.01
C ILE A 340 0.09 -8.04 2.29
N ASP A 341 0.15 -9.32 2.62
CA ASP A 341 -0.75 -10.36 2.11
C ASP A 341 -1.74 -10.80 3.20
N ILE A 342 -3.03 -10.63 2.95
CA ILE A 342 -4.11 -10.80 3.94
C ILE A 342 -5.13 -11.78 3.38
N ASN A 343 -5.23 -12.94 4.03
CA ASN A 343 -6.08 -14.04 3.60
C ASN A 343 -7.10 -14.41 4.68
N LYS A 344 -8.34 -14.69 4.29
CA LYS A 344 -9.42 -15.21 5.15
C LYS A 344 -9.61 -14.42 6.44
N SER A 345 -9.41 -13.10 6.38
CA SER A 345 -9.31 -12.24 7.55
C SER A 345 -10.49 -11.30 7.68
N LYS A 346 -10.74 -10.83 8.90
CA LYS A 346 -11.84 -9.94 9.22
C LYS A 346 -11.40 -8.77 10.10
N ASN A 347 -11.94 -7.57 9.87
CA ASN A 347 -11.64 -6.41 10.71
C ASN A 347 -10.12 -6.14 10.84
N VAL A 348 -9.43 -6.08 9.70
CA VAL A 348 -8.02 -5.71 9.61
C VAL A 348 -7.92 -4.26 9.16
N THR A 349 -7.22 -3.43 9.93
CA THR A 349 -6.97 -2.02 9.60
C THR A 349 -5.49 -1.80 9.31
N VAL A 350 -5.19 -1.20 8.15
CA VAL A 350 -3.86 -0.69 7.80
C VAL A 350 -3.97 0.82 7.64
N THR A 351 -3.40 1.58 8.57
CA THR A 351 -3.55 3.03 8.58
C THR A 351 -2.22 3.76 8.74
N ASP A 352 -2.11 4.95 8.16
CA ASP A 352 -0.93 5.82 8.35
C ASP A 352 0.40 5.15 7.97
N CYS A 353 0.37 4.26 6.98
CA CYS A 353 1.54 3.55 6.51
C CYS A 353 2.04 4.13 5.18
N ASP A 354 3.36 4.10 4.99
CA ASP A 354 3.97 4.43 3.71
C ASP A 354 4.44 3.17 3.01
N PHE A 355 4.13 3.02 1.74
CA PHE A 355 4.61 1.95 0.88
C PHE A 355 5.42 2.56 -0.25
N VAL A 356 6.74 2.36 -0.23
CA VAL A 356 7.67 3.06 -1.14
C VAL A 356 8.53 2.08 -1.91
N SER A 357 8.51 2.16 -3.24
CA SER A 357 9.34 1.32 -4.13
C SER A 357 9.13 -0.18 -3.92
N ILE A 358 7.87 -0.59 -3.74
CA ILE A 358 7.46 -2.00 -3.73
C ILE A 358 7.17 -2.40 -5.17
N SER A 359 7.82 -3.46 -5.64
CA SER A 359 7.84 -3.80 -7.07
C SER A 359 6.59 -4.55 -7.56
N SER A 360 5.80 -5.12 -6.65
CA SER A 360 4.62 -5.94 -6.94
C SER A 360 3.33 -5.30 -6.39
N THR A 361 2.27 -6.09 -6.21
CA THR A 361 1.03 -5.69 -5.51
C THR A 361 1.35 -5.30 -4.06
N VAL A 362 0.92 -4.14 -3.58
CA VAL A 362 1.26 -3.70 -2.22
C VAL A 362 0.41 -4.39 -1.16
N ILE A 363 -0.92 -4.31 -1.26
CA ILE A 363 -1.86 -4.98 -0.34
C ILE A 363 -2.74 -5.92 -1.16
N ASP A 364 -2.81 -7.20 -0.76
CA ASP A 364 -3.65 -8.22 -1.38
C ASP A 364 -4.63 -8.80 -0.37
N TRP A 365 -5.91 -8.77 -0.71
CA TRP A 365 -7.03 -9.25 0.09
C TRP A 365 -7.70 -10.41 -0.63
N ASP A 366 -7.60 -11.61 -0.03
CA ASP A 366 -8.34 -12.79 -0.43
C ASP A 366 -9.27 -13.23 0.70
N THR A 367 -10.57 -13.31 0.42
CA THR A 367 -11.58 -13.78 1.38
C THR A 367 -11.65 -12.88 2.63
N CYS A 368 -11.65 -11.56 2.42
CA CYS A 368 -11.63 -10.56 3.50
C CYS A 368 -12.99 -9.88 3.73
N TYR A 369 -13.24 -9.51 5.00
CA TYR A 369 -14.46 -8.82 5.44
C TYR A 369 -14.15 -7.70 6.43
N ASP A 370 -14.84 -6.57 6.31
CA ASP A 370 -14.74 -5.41 7.21
C ASP A 370 -13.29 -4.89 7.34
N CYS A 371 -12.43 -5.08 6.32
CA CYS A 371 -11.05 -4.60 6.33
C CYS A 371 -10.95 -3.16 5.80
N THR A 372 -10.03 -2.37 6.34
CA THR A 372 -9.84 -0.95 5.95
C THR A 372 -8.36 -0.65 5.67
N VAL A 373 -8.09 0.02 4.56
CA VAL A 373 -6.83 0.74 4.32
C VAL A 373 -7.14 2.24 4.33
N SER A 374 -6.52 3.00 5.23
CA SER A 374 -6.79 4.44 5.34
C SER A 374 -5.57 5.30 5.59
N TYR A 375 -5.53 6.53 5.07
CA TYR A 375 -4.43 7.47 5.33
C TYR A 375 -3.03 6.92 4.97
N CYS A 376 -2.97 6.01 4.00
CA CYS A 376 -1.71 5.40 3.55
C CYS A 376 -1.19 6.09 2.28
N ASN A 377 0.14 6.14 2.14
CA ASN A 377 0.80 6.64 0.94
C ASN A 377 1.42 5.48 0.16
N PHE A 378 1.16 5.42 -1.14
CA PHE A 378 1.70 4.44 -2.08
C PHE A 378 2.53 5.19 -3.12
N LYS A 379 3.85 5.00 -3.08
CA LYS A 379 4.79 5.79 -3.89
C LYS A 379 5.74 4.91 -4.68
N GLU A 380 5.88 5.18 -5.96
CA GLU A 380 6.80 4.45 -6.86
C GLU A 380 6.53 2.93 -6.87
N ILE A 381 5.26 2.54 -7.02
CA ILE A 381 4.83 1.15 -6.97
C ILE A 381 4.98 0.48 -8.34
N GLY A 382 5.55 -0.72 -8.35
CA GLY A 382 5.84 -1.45 -9.58
C GLY A 382 4.61 -2.07 -10.24
N ALA A 383 3.56 -2.43 -9.49
CA ALA A 383 2.32 -3.01 -10.01
C ALA A 383 1.08 -2.42 -9.33
N ARG A 384 0.27 -3.23 -8.60
CA ARG A 384 -0.99 -2.80 -7.97
C ARG A 384 -0.75 -2.11 -6.63
N GLY A 385 -1.63 -1.17 -6.26
CA GLY A 385 -1.72 -0.67 -4.90
C GLY A 385 -2.46 -1.66 -4.01
N VAL A 386 -3.79 -1.63 -4.03
CA VAL A 386 -4.65 -2.54 -3.25
C VAL A 386 -5.47 -3.44 -4.17
N TYR A 387 -5.40 -4.76 -3.96
CA TYR A 387 -6.19 -5.76 -4.68
C TYR A 387 -7.22 -6.41 -3.76
N MET A 388 -8.52 -6.17 -4.03
CA MET A 388 -9.64 -6.90 -3.45
C MET A 388 -10.07 -8.00 -4.41
N ASN A 389 -9.92 -9.26 -4.02
CA ASN A 389 -10.28 -10.41 -4.87
C ASN A 389 -11.81 -10.64 -4.93
N ASP A 390 -12.29 -11.49 -5.85
CA ASP A 390 -13.70 -11.87 -6.02
C ASP A 390 -14.35 -12.47 -4.75
N THR A 391 -13.50 -12.94 -3.83
CA THR A 391 -13.86 -13.53 -2.54
C THR A 391 -13.96 -12.50 -1.41
N CYS A 392 -13.72 -11.20 -1.68
CA CYS A 392 -13.98 -10.13 -0.73
C CYS A 392 -15.48 -9.84 -0.66
N GLY A 393 -16.16 -10.50 0.28
CA GLY A 393 -17.61 -10.73 0.25
C GLY A 393 -17.97 -12.11 -0.29
N ASP A 394 -19.26 -12.42 -0.41
CA ASP A 394 -19.73 -13.70 -0.96
C ASP A 394 -20.74 -13.46 -2.09
N LEU A 395 -20.26 -13.59 -3.33
CA LEU A 395 -21.03 -13.28 -4.53
C LEU A 395 -22.29 -14.15 -4.69
N PRO A 396 -22.24 -15.49 -4.58
CA PRO A 396 -23.44 -16.33 -4.60
C PRO A 396 -24.58 -15.88 -3.67
N THR A 397 -24.26 -15.40 -2.47
CA THR A 397 -25.24 -14.95 -1.47
C THR A 397 -25.41 -13.43 -1.42
N LEU A 398 -24.70 -12.68 -2.27
CA LEU A 398 -24.63 -11.22 -2.25
C LEU A 398 -24.28 -10.64 -0.86
N THR A 399 -23.56 -11.40 -0.03
CA THR A 399 -23.12 -10.91 1.28
C THR A 399 -21.98 -9.91 1.07
N PRO A 400 -22.10 -8.67 1.56
CA PRO A 400 -21.08 -7.65 1.34
C PRO A 400 -19.80 -7.98 2.12
N GLY A 401 -18.66 -7.67 1.52
CA GLY A 401 -17.36 -7.69 2.16
C GLY A 401 -17.15 -6.48 3.07
N ASN A 402 -17.77 -5.33 2.79
CA ASN A 402 -17.57 -4.07 3.51
C ASN A 402 -16.10 -3.64 3.63
N ASN A 403 -15.27 -4.02 2.67
CA ASN A 403 -13.86 -3.65 2.69
C ASN A 403 -13.68 -2.25 2.06
N ILE A 404 -12.80 -1.44 2.64
CA ILE A 404 -12.70 -0.01 2.32
C ILE A 404 -11.24 0.39 2.05
N VAL A 405 -11.01 1.08 0.93
CA VAL A 405 -9.76 1.82 0.69
C VAL A 405 -10.11 3.30 0.62
N THR A 406 -9.63 4.08 1.60
CA THR A 406 -10.05 5.48 1.71
C THR A 406 -8.95 6.43 2.16
N ASN A 407 -9.02 7.70 1.79
CA ASN A 407 -8.08 8.72 2.25
C ASN A 407 -6.61 8.36 1.95
N CYS A 408 -6.34 7.60 0.89
CA CYS A 408 -5.00 7.20 0.50
C CYS A 408 -4.48 8.01 -0.69
N VAL A 409 -3.16 8.15 -0.77
CA VAL A 409 -2.48 8.79 -1.90
C VAL A 409 -1.70 7.74 -2.67
N PHE A 410 -1.96 7.63 -3.97
CA PHE A 410 -1.23 6.77 -4.90
C PHE A 410 -0.50 7.66 -5.91
N ASP A 411 0.83 7.62 -5.90
CA ASP A 411 1.70 8.51 -6.66
C ASP A 411 2.80 7.70 -7.37
N GLY A 412 2.71 7.58 -8.70
CA GLY A 412 3.66 6.80 -9.48
C GLY A 412 3.43 5.29 -9.34
N ILE A 413 2.33 4.77 -9.87
CA ILE A 413 1.95 3.34 -9.82
C ILE A 413 2.21 2.67 -11.18
N GLN A 414 2.29 1.33 -11.22
CA GLN A 414 2.52 0.51 -12.43
C GLN A 414 3.90 0.71 -13.09
N ARG A 415 4.93 1.04 -12.31
CA ARG A 415 6.28 1.38 -12.84
C ARG A 415 7.04 0.21 -13.47
N ILE A 416 6.69 -1.03 -13.14
CA ILE A 416 7.38 -2.25 -13.61
C ILE A 416 6.43 -3.13 -14.44
N THR A 417 5.18 -3.25 -14.03
CA THR A 417 4.12 -3.98 -14.76
C THR A 417 3.07 -2.96 -15.19
N PRO A 418 3.17 -2.41 -16.41
CA PRO A 418 2.36 -1.27 -16.80
C PRO A 418 0.91 -1.62 -17.11
N THR A 419 0.54 -2.85 -17.48
CA THR A 419 -0.88 -3.17 -17.79
C THR A 419 -1.55 -4.01 -16.71
N SER A 420 -2.88 -3.95 -16.67
CA SER A 420 -3.74 -4.87 -15.91
C SER A 420 -3.43 -4.95 -14.40
N THR A 421 -2.90 -3.88 -13.84
CA THR A 421 -2.43 -3.77 -12.46
C THR A 421 -2.87 -2.43 -11.87
N PRO A 422 -4.18 -2.20 -11.70
CA PRO A 422 -4.71 -0.91 -11.27
C PRO A 422 -4.18 -0.49 -9.89
N ALA A 423 -4.25 0.81 -9.59
CA ALA A 423 -3.92 1.30 -8.25
C ALA A 423 -4.85 0.69 -7.19
N ILE A 424 -6.15 0.62 -7.49
CA ILE A 424 -7.14 -0.08 -6.67
C ILE A 424 -7.93 -1.03 -7.56
N TRP A 425 -8.02 -2.31 -7.18
CA TRP A 425 -8.91 -3.27 -7.83
C TRP A 425 -10.00 -3.70 -6.86
N VAL A 426 -11.24 -3.34 -7.17
CA VAL A 426 -12.42 -3.62 -6.35
C VAL A 426 -13.20 -4.79 -6.96
N LYS A 427 -13.18 -5.96 -6.31
CA LYS A 427 -14.00 -7.11 -6.73
C LYS A 427 -14.83 -7.66 -5.58
N GLY A 428 -15.68 -8.65 -5.87
CA GLY A 428 -16.54 -9.30 -4.88
C GLY A 428 -17.88 -8.59 -4.71
N VAL A 429 -18.26 -8.28 -3.47
CA VAL A 429 -19.56 -7.64 -3.18
C VAL A 429 -19.40 -6.53 -2.13
N GLY A 430 -19.98 -5.35 -2.33
CA GLY A 430 -20.16 -4.38 -1.25
C GLY A 430 -18.88 -3.72 -0.73
N ASN A 431 -17.85 -3.61 -1.58
CA ASN A 431 -16.56 -2.97 -1.25
C ASN A 431 -16.48 -1.52 -1.78
N VAL A 432 -15.64 -0.71 -1.14
CA VAL A 432 -15.60 0.75 -1.33
C VAL A 432 -14.19 1.26 -1.64
N ALA A 433 -14.09 2.18 -2.61
CA ALA A 433 -12.92 3.01 -2.84
C ALA A 433 -13.33 4.49 -2.79
N SER A 434 -12.93 5.23 -1.75
CA SER A 434 -13.39 6.61 -1.57
C SER A 434 -12.37 7.61 -1.05
N HIS A 435 -12.49 8.89 -1.40
CA HIS A 435 -11.59 9.95 -0.88
C HIS A 435 -10.10 9.70 -1.15
N ASN A 436 -9.75 9.02 -2.24
CA ASN A 436 -8.36 8.77 -2.60
C ASN A 436 -7.85 9.80 -3.61
N VAL A 437 -6.54 10.04 -3.61
CA VAL A 437 -5.85 10.75 -4.69
C VAL A 437 -5.02 9.74 -5.45
N ILE A 438 -5.24 9.58 -6.76
CA ILE A 438 -4.50 8.65 -7.63
C ILE A 438 -3.91 9.42 -8.79
N ARG A 439 -2.58 9.45 -8.88
CA ARG A 439 -1.90 10.18 -9.94
C ARG A 439 -0.65 9.48 -10.48
N ASP A 440 -0.22 9.94 -11.66
CA ASP A 440 0.99 9.47 -12.33
C ASP A 440 0.99 7.94 -12.55
N GLY A 441 -0.11 7.41 -13.11
CA GLY A 441 -0.30 5.99 -13.38
C GLY A 441 -0.07 5.62 -14.86
N ALA A 442 0.65 4.53 -15.12
CA ALA A 442 0.86 4.05 -16.50
C ALA A 442 -0.43 3.57 -17.20
N ASN A 443 -1.41 3.09 -16.42
CA ASN A 443 -2.64 2.40 -16.84
C ASN A 443 -3.80 2.76 -15.88
N ILE A 444 -4.74 1.83 -15.64
CA ILE A 444 -6.01 2.02 -14.94
C ILE A 444 -5.78 2.51 -13.51
N ALA A 445 -6.56 3.48 -13.04
CA ALA A 445 -6.52 3.92 -11.65
C ALA A 445 -7.35 2.97 -10.77
N ILE A 446 -8.63 2.82 -11.10
CA ILE A 446 -9.57 1.95 -10.37
C ILE A 446 -10.19 0.97 -11.36
N TRP A 447 -9.99 -0.33 -11.13
CA TRP A 447 -10.73 -1.38 -11.84
C TRP A 447 -11.77 -1.95 -10.89
N PHE A 448 -13.02 -2.06 -11.32
CA PHE A 448 -14.03 -2.81 -10.58
C PHE A 448 -14.68 -3.97 -11.34
N GLY A 449 -15.15 -4.97 -10.61
CA GLY A 449 -15.92 -6.09 -11.14
C GLY A 449 -16.57 -6.90 -10.03
N GLY A 450 -17.89 -6.95 -10.00
CA GLY A 450 -18.64 -7.51 -8.89
C GLY A 450 -19.95 -6.76 -8.70
N ASN A 451 -20.45 -6.73 -7.47
CA ASN A 451 -21.78 -6.24 -7.17
C ASN A 451 -21.78 -5.25 -6.00
N ASN A 452 -22.65 -4.23 -6.07
CA ASN A 452 -22.89 -3.28 -4.98
C ASN A 452 -21.63 -2.53 -4.51
N HIS A 453 -20.64 -2.30 -5.39
CA HIS A 453 -19.46 -1.50 -5.06
C HIS A 453 -19.77 -0.01 -5.07
N VAL A 454 -19.02 0.75 -4.29
CA VAL A 454 -19.08 2.23 -4.29
C VAL A 454 -17.70 2.80 -4.59
N ILE A 455 -17.61 3.64 -5.62
CA ILE A 455 -16.40 4.34 -6.03
C ILE A 455 -16.72 5.84 -6.02
N GLU A 456 -16.27 6.56 -4.99
CA GLU A 456 -16.71 7.95 -4.77
C GLU A 456 -15.68 8.91 -4.20
N TYR A 457 -15.81 10.21 -4.51
CA TYR A 457 -14.93 11.25 -3.99
C TYR A 457 -13.44 11.04 -4.26
N ASN A 458 -13.07 10.29 -5.31
CA ASN A 458 -11.67 10.12 -5.69
C ASN A 458 -11.22 11.24 -6.62
N ASP A 459 -10.01 11.77 -6.40
CA ASP A 459 -9.27 12.64 -7.32
C ASP A 459 -8.33 11.76 -8.14
N ILE A 460 -8.52 11.72 -9.46
CA ILE A 460 -7.76 10.87 -10.38
C ILE A 460 -7.17 11.73 -11.50
N SER A 461 -5.85 11.78 -11.59
CA SER A 461 -5.18 12.62 -12.59
C SER A 461 -3.93 12.00 -13.21
N GLU A 462 -3.63 12.37 -14.45
CA GLU A 462 -2.41 11.90 -15.15
C GLU A 462 -2.24 10.36 -15.11
N VAL A 463 -3.34 9.62 -15.28
CA VAL A 463 -3.36 8.15 -15.38
C VAL A 463 -3.54 7.68 -16.82
N CYS A 464 -3.36 6.37 -17.06
CA CYS A 464 -3.35 5.80 -18.40
C CYS A 464 -2.34 6.51 -19.32
N LYS A 465 -1.10 6.66 -18.87
CA LYS A 465 -0.04 7.40 -19.59
C LYS A 465 0.73 6.60 -20.64
N ASP A 466 0.82 5.29 -20.50
CA ASP A 466 1.70 4.45 -21.34
C ASP A 466 0.95 3.43 -22.23
N THR A 467 -0.30 3.12 -21.88
CA THR A 467 -1.11 2.05 -22.46
C THR A 467 -2.46 2.54 -23.00
N ALA A 468 -2.92 2.07 -24.15
CA ALA A 468 -4.27 2.34 -24.66
C ALA A 468 -5.25 1.22 -24.30
N ASP A 469 -6.54 1.42 -24.63
CA ASP A 469 -7.64 0.49 -24.28
C ASP A 469 -7.80 0.36 -22.77
N ALA A 470 -7.84 1.50 -22.09
CA ALA A 470 -7.88 1.62 -20.64
C ALA A 470 -8.71 2.82 -20.20
N GLY A 471 -9.36 2.69 -19.05
CA GLY A 471 -10.09 3.77 -18.39
C GLY A 471 -9.41 4.20 -17.11
N ALA A 472 -9.54 5.47 -16.70
CA ALA A 472 -9.19 5.86 -15.34
C ALA A 472 -10.00 5.03 -14.33
N ILE A 473 -11.31 4.92 -14.56
CA ILE A 473 -12.19 3.94 -13.91
C ILE A 473 -12.65 2.93 -14.97
N TYR A 474 -12.39 1.65 -14.73
CA TYR A 474 -12.62 0.58 -15.71
C TYR A 474 -13.44 -0.59 -15.13
N ALA A 475 -14.35 -1.15 -15.94
CA ALA A 475 -15.02 -2.43 -15.66
C ALA A 475 -15.35 -3.17 -16.96
N GLY A 476 -15.56 -4.49 -16.91
CA GLY A 476 -15.79 -5.27 -18.12
C GLY A 476 -16.37 -6.68 -17.94
N ARG A 477 -17.02 -7.20 -18.99
CA ARG A 477 -17.19 -8.64 -19.28
C ARG A 477 -18.05 -9.48 -18.32
N ASN A 478 -19.11 -8.94 -17.71
CA ASN A 478 -20.08 -9.76 -16.96
C ASN A 478 -21.46 -9.09 -16.88
N TRP A 479 -22.54 -9.78 -17.29
CA TRP A 479 -23.91 -9.26 -17.17
C TRP A 479 -24.51 -9.39 -15.76
N ALA A 480 -23.91 -10.23 -14.90
CA ALA A 480 -24.33 -10.42 -13.52
C ALA A 480 -23.71 -9.40 -12.55
N CYS A 481 -22.68 -8.65 -12.97
CA CYS A 481 -22.24 -7.49 -12.20
C CYS A 481 -23.37 -6.46 -12.18
N ARG A 482 -23.83 -6.06 -10.99
CA ARG A 482 -25.02 -5.21 -10.80
C ARG A 482 -24.88 -4.30 -9.58
N GLY A 483 -25.58 -3.15 -9.63
CA GLY A 483 -25.75 -2.24 -8.49
C GLY A 483 -24.50 -1.46 -8.10
N ASN A 484 -23.55 -1.28 -9.03
CA ASN A 484 -22.31 -0.56 -8.72
C ASN A 484 -22.49 0.95 -8.92
N GLU A 485 -21.97 1.74 -7.99
CA GLU A 485 -22.01 3.21 -8.01
C GLU A 485 -20.63 3.78 -8.34
N VAL A 486 -20.55 4.58 -9.39
CA VAL A 486 -19.36 5.38 -9.77
C VAL A 486 -19.78 6.84 -9.73
N ARG A 487 -19.55 7.49 -8.60
CA ARG A 487 -20.14 8.80 -8.36
C ARG A 487 -19.21 9.79 -7.71
N PHE A 488 -19.43 11.07 -7.94
CA PHE A 488 -18.74 12.11 -7.19
C PHE A 488 -17.20 12.06 -7.30
N ASN A 489 -16.65 11.53 -8.40
CA ASN A 489 -15.19 11.52 -8.62
C ASN A 489 -14.76 12.72 -9.49
N TYR A 490 -13.52 13.16 -9.32
CA TYR A 490 -12.88 14.14 -10.20
C TYR A 490 -11.80 13.45 -11.03
N ILE A 491 -12.00 13.36 -12.34
CA ILE A 491 -11.07 12.71 -13.27
C ILE A 491 -10.53 13.76 -14.23
N HIS A 492 -9.22 14.01 -14.22
CA HIS A 492 -8.66 15.13 -14.97
C HIS A 492 -7.23 14.98 -15.47
N ASP A 493 -6.82 15.89 -16.36
CA ASP A 493 -5.45 16.03 -16.87
C ASP A 493 -4.86 14.73 -17.48
N MET A 494 -5.71 13.93 -18.11
CA MET A 494 -5.29 12.76 -18.89
C MET A 494 -4.83 13.18 -20.29
N LYS A 495 -3.96 12.40 -20.94
CA LYS A 495 -3.42 12.74 -22.26
C LYS A 495 -3.56 11.58 -23.24
N ILE A 496 -3.72 11.91 -24.52
CA ILE A 496 -3.70 10.90 -25.59
C ILE A 496 -2.31 10.27 -25.63
N ILE A 497 -2.29 8.94 -25.62
CA ILE A 497 -1.06 8.16 -25.84
C ILE A 497 -0.91 7.90 -27.32
N ASP A 498 0.32 8.10 -27.82
CA ASP A 498 0.68 7.71 -29.17
C ASP A 498 0.84 6.19 -29.24
N THR A 499 -0.10 5.53 -29.90
CA THR A 499 -0.10 4.07 -30.06
C THR A 499 -0.33 3.69 -31.52
N ASN A 500 0.32 2.61 -31.96
CA ASN A 500 0.18 2.10 -33.33
C ASN A 500 -1.17 1.38 -33.55
N THR A 501 -1.91 1.09 -32.48
CA THR A 501 -3.26 0.49 -32.54
C THR A 501 -4.36 1.53 -32.77
N GLY A 502 -4.09 2.82 -32.53
CA GLY A 502 -5.08 3.89 -32.64
C GLY A 502 -6.14 3.88 -31.53
N MET A 503 -6.01 2.98 -30.55
CA MET A 503 -6.89 2.91 -29.40
C MET A 503 -6.65 4.10 -28.46
N LYS A 504 -7.68 4.45 -27.72
CA LYS A 504 -7.72 5.63 -26.84
C LYS A 504 -7.93 5.21 -25.40
N VAL A 505 -7.82 6.18 -24.51
CA VAL A 505 -8.11 6.06 -23.09
C VAL A 505 -9.34 6.88 -22.74
N GLN A 506 -10.10 6.44 -21.75
CA GLN A 506 -11.34 7.07 -21.33
C GLN A 506 -11.27 7.47 -19.85
N ALA A 507 -12.03 8.47 -19.41
CA ALA A 507 -12.18 8.68 -17.97
C ALA A 507 -12.96 7.52 -17.35
N ILE A 508 -14.10 7.13 -17.95
CA ILE A 508 -14.91 5.99 -17.47
C ILE A 508 -15.10 4.98 -18.61
N TYR A 509 -14.59 3.76 -18.42
CA TYR A 509 -14.63 2.71 -19.42
C TYR A 509 -15.42 1.50 -18.93
N LEU A 510 -16.69 1.42 -19.33
CA LEU A 510 -17.53 0.23 -19.14
C LEU A 510 -17.41 -0.65 -20.37
N ASP A 511 -16.34 -1.44 -20.37
CA ASP A 511 -15.92 -2.23 -21.52
C ASP A 511 -16.77 -3.49 -21.68
N ASP A 512 -16.76 -4.00 -22.90
CA ASP A 512 -17.15 -5.36 -23.24
C ASP A 512 -18.43 -5.90 -22.55
N GLY A 513 -19.56 -5.25 -22.80
CA GLY A 513 -20.87 -5.71 -22.36
C GLY A 513 -21.13 -5.54 -20.86
N PHE A 514 -20.25 -4.85 -20.12
CA PHE A 514 -20.48 -4.54 -18.71
C PHE A 514 -21.82 -3.84 -18.51
N SER A 515 -22.53 -4.20 -17.45
CA SER A 515 -23.93 -3.81 -17.26
C SER A 515 -24.17 -3.32 -15.83
N SER A 516 -25.15 -2.43 -15.66
CA SER A 516 -25.61 -1.93 -14.35
C SER A 516 -24.52 -1.30 -13.48
N ALA A 517 -23.78 -0.36 -14.06
CA ALA A 517 -23.18 0.72 -13.29
C ALA A 517 -24.03 1.97 -13.36
N ASN A 518 -24.21 2.62 -12.21
CA ASN A 518 -24.73 3.96 -12.12
C ASN A 518 -23.56 4.95 -12.07
N VAL A 519 -23.42 5.77 -13.11
CA VAL A 519 -22.33 6.73 -13.27
C VAL A 519 -22.89 8.14 -13.15
N HIS A 520 -22.73 8.78 -12.00
CA HIS A 520 -23.38 10.07 -11.76
C HIS A 520 -22.61 11.07 -10.91
N GLY A 521 -22.86 12.37 -11.12
CA GLY A 521 -22.25 13.42 -10.30
C GLY A 521 -20.72 13.52 -10.40
N ASN A 522 -20.09 12.91 -11.41
CA ASN A 522 -18.64 12.98 -11.60
C ASN A 522 -18.25 14.27 -12.32
N ILE A 523 -17.08 14.81 -12.02
CA ILE A 523 -16.46 15.90 -12.78
C ILE A 523 -15.35 15.30 -13.65
N ILE A 524 -15.47 15.47 -14.97
CA ILE A 524 -14.52 14.96 -15.96
C ILE A 524 -13.94 16.16 -16.71
N LYS A 525 -12.63 16.41 -16.58
CA LYS A 525 -12.01 17.64 -17.08
C LYS A 525 -10.70 17.39 -17.82
N ASP A 526 -10.56 17.97 -19.02
CA ASP A 526 -9.32 17.91 -19.81
C ASP A 526 -8.83 16.47 -20.02
N VAL A 527 -9.74 15.58 -20.44
CA VAL A 527 -9.42 14.18 -20.74
C VAL A 527 -9.58 13.86 -22.23
N PRO A 528 -8.85 12.84 -22.75
CA PRO A 528 -8.92 12.44 -24.16
C PRO A 528 -10.30 11.97 -24.61
N SER A 529 -11.03 11.25 -23.76
CA SER A 529 -12.37 10.75 -24.06
C SER A 529 -13.15 10.61 -22.77
N VAL A 530 -14.39 11.11 -22.78
CA VAL A 530 -15.24 11.19 -21.58
C VAL A 530 -15.53 9.80 -21.02
N ALA A 531 -16.24 8.98 -21.79
CA ALA A 531 -16.57 7.62 -21.37
C ALA A 531 -16.92 6.73 -22.56
N LEU A 532 -16.87 5.42 -22.33
CA LEU A 532 -17.28 4.40 -23.30
C LEU A 532 -18.16 3.35 -22.63
N PHE A 533 -19.37 3.18 -23.15
CA PHE A 533 -20.24 2.05 -22.88
C PHE A 533 -20.14 1.06 -24.05
N GLY A 534 -19.38 -0.02 -23.87
CA GLY A 534 -19.06 -1.00 -24.92
C GLY A 534 -20.13 -2.08 -25.09
N GLY A 535 -21.33 -1.74 -25.56
CA GLY A 535 -22.39 -2.71 -25.85
C GLY A 535 -23.10 -3.31 -24.62
N GLY A 536 -22.91 -2.71 -23.45
CA GLY A 536 -23.55 -3.07 -22.18
C GLY A 536 -25.02 -2.68 -22.06
N ARG A 537 -25.67 -3.09 -20.96
CA ARG A 537 -27.09 -2.79 -20.69
C ARG A 537 -27.36 -2.30 -19.27
N HIS A 538 -28.44 -1.54 -19.09
CA HIS A 538 -28.81 -0.95 -17.79
C HIS A 538 -27.72 -0.07 -17.15
N ASN A 539 -26.79 0.47 -17.94
CA ASN A 539 -25.85 1.47 -17.43
C ASN A 539 -26.53 2.84 -17.45
N VAL A 540 -26.23 3.65 -16.44
CA VAL A 540 -26.71 5.03 -16.31
C VAL A 540 -25.51 5.96 -16.38
N PHE A 541 -25.63 7.03 -17.17
CA PHE A 541 -24.67 8.13 -17.22
C PHE A 541 -25.44 9.44 -17.07
N GLU A 542 -25.54 9.95 -15.85
CA GLU A 542 -26.37 11.13 -15.54
C GLU A 542 -25.70 12.14 -14.63
N GLU A 543 -26.09 13.40 -14.73
CA GLU A 543 -25.66 14.46 -13.78
C GLU A 543 -24.13 14.66 -13.69
N ASN A 544 -23.38 14.28 -14.73
CA ASN A 544 -21.94 14.48 -14.79
C ASN A 544 -21.60 15.86 -15.34
N ILE A 545 -20.50 16.46 -14.84
CA ILE A 545 -19.96 17.75 -15.30
C ILE A 545 -18.76 17.47 -16.21
N ILE A 546 -18.85 17.81 -17.49
CA ILE A 546 -17.84 17.52 -18.52
C ILE A 546 -17.21 18.83 -19.01
N ILE A 547 -15.88 18.93 -18.92
CA ILE A 547 -15.15 20.18 -19.16
C ILE A 547 -13.94 19.94 -20.08
N GLY A 548 -13.84 20.67 -21.19
CA GLY A 548 -12.63 20.69 -22.04
C GLY A 548 -12.14 19.33 -22.56
N CYS A 549 -13.03 18.35 -22.75
CA CYS A 549 -12.65 17.01 -23.21
C CYS A 549 -12.52 16.95 -24.74
N ASP A 550 -11.62 16.11 -25.25
CA ASP A 550 -11.31 16.06 -26.70
C ASP A 550 -12.35 15.26 -27.51
N GLU A 551 -12.75 14.09 -26.99
CA GLU A 551 -13.67 13.16 -27.66
C GLU A 551 -14.97 12.93 -26.88
N PRO A 552 -16.10 12.71 -27.58
CA PRO A 552 -17.40 12.56 -26.97
C PRO A 552 -17.50 11.29 -26.11
N PHE A 553 -18.53 11.25 -25.26
CA PHE A 553 -19.03 9.98 -24.72
C PHE A 553 -19.42 9.04 -25.88
N VAL A 554 -18.97 7.79 -25.83
CA VAL A 554 -19.24 6.78 -26.87
C VAL A 554 -20.13 5.68 -26.33
N PHE A 555 -21.15 5.34 -27.09
CA PHE A 555 -21.99 4.17 -26.82
C PHE A 555 -22.21 3.37 -28.11
N ASP A 556 -21.68 2.15 -28.11
CA ASP A 556 -21.67 1.24 -29.25
C ASP A 556 -22.51 -0.02 -29.03
N GLU A 557 -22.74 -0.76 -30.12
CA GLU A 557 -23.48 -2.02 -30.14
C GLU A 557 -22.61 -3.27 -30.29
N ARG A 558 -21.32 -3.24 -29.88
CA ARG A 558 -20.36 -4.29 -30.26
C ARG A 558 -20.86 -5.72 -30.01
N TYR A 559 -21.64 -5.94 -28.94
CA TYR A 559 -22.20 -7.24 -28.56
C TYR A 559 -23.32 -7.77 -29.48
N LEU A 560 -23.89 -6.96 -30.39
CA LEU A 560 -24.80 -7.46 -31.41
C LEU A 560 -24.09 -8.29 -32.49
N THR A 561 -22.79 -8.07 -32.69
CA THR A 561 -22.01 -8.71 -33.76
C THR A 561 -20.91 -9.62 -33.25
N TRP A 562 -20.51 -9.48 -31.98
CA TRP A 562 -19.46 -10.29 -31.35
C TRP A 562 -19.98 -11.56 -30.69
N ASP A 563 -19.09 -12.56 -30.54
CA ASP A 563 -19.40 -13.78 -29.80
C ASP A 563 -19.48 -13.50 -28.29
N GLN A 564 -20.58 -13.93 -27.68
CA GLN A 564 -20.94 -13.67 -26.29
C GLN A 564 -20.59 -14.84 -25.37
N ALA A 565 -19.87 -15.86 -25.86
CA ALA A 565 -19.57 -17.08 -25.10
C ALA A 565 -18.87 -16.79 -23.77
N SER A 566 -17.89 -15.88 -23.75
CA SER A 566 -17.13 -15.51 -22.54
C SER A 566 -18.01 -14.82 -21.49
N ILE A 567 -18.79 -13.81 -21.89
CA ILE A 567 -19.68 -13.08 -20.95
C ILE A 567 -20.79 -13.98 -20.41
N ARG A 568 -21.31 -14.90 -21.22
CA ARG A 568 -22.27 -15.93 -20.77
C ARG A 568 -21.63 -16.88 -19.78
N THR A 569 -20.39 -17.28 -20.02
CA THR A 569 -19.63 -18.13 -19.09
C THR A 569 -19.47 -17.42 -17.75
N ASN A 570 -19.05 -16.16 -17.75
CA ASN A 570 -18.91 -15.33 -16.54
C ASN A 570 -20.25 -15.11 -15.82
N THR A 571 -21.33 -14.87 -16.57
CA THR A 571 -22.68 -14.70 -15.99
C THR A 571 -23.16 -16.00 -15.31
N ASN A 572 -22.82 -17.16 -15.88
CA ASN A 572 -23.24 -18.47 -15.37
C ASN A 572 -22.39 -18.98 -14.19
N THR A 573 -21.32 -18.28 -13.79
CA THR A 573 -20.53 -18.67 -12.59
C THR A 573 -21.25 -18.33 -11.28
N VAL A 574 -22.32 -17.54 -11.35
CA VAL A 574 -23.11 -17.10 -10.20
C VAL A 574 -24.58 -17.49 -10.35
N PRO A 575 -25.35 -17.62 -9.25
CA PRO A 575 -26.75 -18.04 -9.30
C PRO A 575 -27.69 -16.87 -9.67
N PHE A 576 -27.44 -16.20 -10.79
CA PHE A 576 -28.12 -14.97 -11.22
C PHE A 576 -29.65 -15.11 -11.46
N THR A 577 -30.16 -16.35 -11.54
CA THR A 577 -31.59 -16.68 -11.68
C THR A 577 -32.25 -17.14 -10.38
N SER A 578 -31.52 -17.16 -9.26
CA SER A 578 -32.07 -17.52 -7.95
C SER A 578 -33.04 -16.45 -7.43
N GLU A 579 -33.92 -16.83 -6.51
CA GLU A 579 -34.90 -15.91 -5.90
C GLU A 579 -34.21 -14.67 -5.30
N LEU A 580 -33.16 -14.87 -4.51
CA LEU A 580 -32.36 -13.78 -3.93
C LEU A 580 -31.84 -12.79 -4.99
N TRP A 581 -31.25 -13.30 -6.07
CA TRP A 581 -30.69 -12.46 -7.13
C TRP A 581 -31.78 -11.72 -7.92
N LEU A 582 -32.92 -12.36 -8.19
CA LEU A 582 -34.03 -11.75 -8.90
C LEU A 582 -34.84 -10.77 -8.03
N GLU A 583 -34.83 -10.93 -6.71
CA GLU A 583 -35.37 -9.94 -5.78
C GLU A 583 -34.47 -8.71 -5.66
N THR A 584 -33.14 -8.92 -5.64
CA THR A 584 -32.15 -7.84 -5.54
C THR A 584 -31.96 -7.08 -6.86
N TYR A 585 -31.95 -7.81 -7.99
CA TYR A 585 -31.78 -7.29 -9.34
C TYR A 585 -32.92 -7.78 -10.25
N PRO A 586 -34.12 -7.18 -10.15
CA PRO A 586 -35.31 -7.61 -10.91
C PRO A 586 -35.11 -7.65 -12.43
N GLU A 587 -34.21 -6.82 -12.96
CA GLU A 587 -33.91 -6.72 -14.38
C GLU A 587 -33.11 -7.91 -14.94
N LEU A 588 -32.59 -8.80 -14.08
CA LEU A 588 -32.02 -10.07 -14.52
C LEU A 588 -33.09 -11.08 -14.94
N LYS A 589 -34.35 -10.85 -14.56
CA LYS A 589 -35.46 -11.75 -14.89
C LYS A 589 -35.69 -11.78 -16.40
N GLY A 590 -35.46 -12.95 -17.00
CA GLY A 590 -35.61 -13.14 -18.44
C GLY A 590 -34.45 -12.56 -19.27
N LEU A 591 -33.33 -12.20 -18.64
CA LEU A 591 -32.13 -11.67 -19.33
C LEU A 591 -31.76 -12.46 -20.58
N MET A 592 -31.78 -13.79 -20.48
CA MET A 592 -31.38 -14.69 -21.58
C MET A 592 -32.40 -14.73 -22.72
N ASP A 593 -33.65 -14.37 -22.47
CA ASP A 593 -34.75 -14.35 -23.43
C ASP A 593 -34.93 -12.95 -24.08
N ASP A 594 -34.31 -11.91 -23.52
CA ASP A 594 -34.44 -10.52 -23.97
C ASP A 594 -33.19 -10.02 -24.71
N GLU A 595 -32.89 -10.67 -25.84
CA GLU A 595 -31.77 -10.33 -26.74
C GLU A 595 -30.50 -9.97 -25.94
N PRO A 596 -29.91 -10.92 -25.21
CA PRO A 596 -28.98 -10.64 -24.11
C PRO A 596 -27.80 -9.71 -24.44
N GLY A 597 -27.27 -9.71 -25.67
CA GLY A 597 -26.23 -8.77 -26.10
C GLY A 597 -26.69 -7.52 -26.84
N ALA A 598 -28.00 -7.25 -26.89
CA ALA A 598 -28.49 -5.94 -27.28
C ALA A 598 -28.28 -4.96 -26.11
N PRO A 599 -27.78 -3.74 -26.38
CA PRO A 599 -27.42 -2.78 -25.34
C PRO A 599 -28.67 -2.01 -24.83
N LYS A 600 -29.61 -2.75 -24.25
CA LYS A 600 -30.92 -2.22 -23.85
C LYS A 600 -30.87 -1.47 -22.53
N TYR A 601 -31.84 -0.58 -22.36
CA TYR A 601 -32.19 0.02 -21.09
C TYR A 601 -31.11 0.92 -20.46
N ASN A 602 -30.14 1.37 -21.26
CA ASN A 602 -29.19 2.37 -20.81
C ASN A 602 -29.87 3.75 -20.76
N VAL A 603 -29.42 4.59 -19.83
CA VAL A 603 -29.93 5.94 -19.60
C VAL A 603 -28.78 6.93 -19.71
N ILE A 604 -28.97 8.00 -20.49
CA ILE A 604 -28.04 9.11 -20.62
C ILE A 604 -28.85 10.41 -20.56
N ARG A 605 -28.70 11.18 -19.49
CA ARG A 605 -29.51 12.39 -19.29
C ARG A 605 -28.90 13.35 -18.28
N ASN A 606 -29.43 14.55 -18.17
CA ASN A 606 -29.07 15.52 -17.12
C ASN A 606 -27.57 15.87 -17.01
N ASN A 607 -26.72 15.49 -17.98
CA ASN A 607 -25.31 15.84 -17.95
C ASN A 607 -25.11 17.30 -18.38
N VAL A 608 -24.05 17.93 -17.90
CA VAL A 608 -23.70 19.31 -18.23
C VAL A 608 -22.33 19.36 -18.88
N SER A 609 -22.18 20.22 -19.88
CA SER A 609 -20.96 20.28 -20.69
C SER A 609 -20.47 21.71 -20.91
N MET A 610 -19.15 21.89 -20.82
CA MET A 610 -18.43 23.10 -21.20
C MET A 610 -17.28 22.72 -22.13
N ASP A 611 -17.21 23.35 -23.30
CA ASP A 611 -16.11 23.19 -24.26
C ASP A 611 -15.76 21.73 -24.60
N SER A 612 -16.74 20.82 -24.54
CA SER A 612 -16.57 19.38 -24.82
C SER A 612 -17.55 18.93 -25.89
N PRO A 613 -17.18 17.95 -26.73
CA PRO A 613 -18.12 17.30 -27.63
C PRO A 613 -19.13 16.50 -26.79
N GLY A 614 -20.41 16.52 -27.18
CA GLY A 614 -21.48 15.77 -26.50
C GLY A 614 -21.33 14.26 -26.72
N TYR A 615 -22.29 13.63 -27.40
CA TYR A 615 -22.32 12.17 -27.51
C TYR A 615 -22.11 11.66 -28.93
N ARG A 616 -21.40 10.53 -29.04
CA ARG A 616 -21.34 9.69 -30.23
C ARG A 616 -22.08 8.38 -29.96
N LEU A 617 -23.37 8.39 -30.30
CA LEU A 617 -24.25 7.24 -30.17
C LEU A 617 -24.41 6.55 -31.53
N TYR A 618 -24.11 5.25 -31.58
CA TYR A 618 -24.36 4.46 -32.77
C TYR A 618 -25.87 4.39 -33.07
N GLU A 619 -26.26 4.39 -34.35
CA GLU A 619 -27.67 4.51 -34.72
C GLU A 619 -28.52 3.35 -34.16
N THR A 620 -27.92 2.15 -34.14
CA THR A 620 -28.46 0.93 -33.56
C THR A 620 -28.71 1.03 -32.07
N VAL A 621 -27.94 1.80 -31.29
CA VAL A 621 -28.15 1.90 -29.84
C VAL A 621 -29.30 2.83 -29.48
N LYS A 622 -29.62 3.82 -30.34
CA LYS A 622 -30.70 4.79 -30.09
C LYS A 622 -32.09 4.15 -29.97
N GLN A 623 -32.30 2.99 -30.59
CA GLN A 623 -33.57 2.25 -30.47
C GLN A 623 -33.65 1.40 -29.17
N TYR A 624 -32.54 1.21 -28.47
CA TYR A 624 -32.42 0.31 -27.32
C TYR A 624 -32.25 1.06 -25.98
N ALA A 625 -31.70 2.28 -26.01
CA ALA A 625 -31.64 3.14 -24.83
C ALA A 625 -33.04 3.58 -24.40
N THR A 626 -33.27 3.67 -23.09
CA THR A 626 -34.57 4.11 -22.54
C THR A 626 -34.73 5.61 -22.63
N GLU A 627 -33.66 6.35 -22.31
CA GLU A 627 -33.63 7.81 -22.23
C GLU A 627 -32.27 8.31 -22.74
N ILE A 628 -32.31 9.24 -23.70
CA ILE A 628 -31.14 9.95 -24.24
C ILE A 628 -31.53 11.42 -24.36
N GLU A 629 -30.84 12.29 -23.63
CA GLU A 629 -31.00 13.74 -23.69
C GLU A 629 -29.68 14.41 -24.04
N ASP A 630 -29.70 15.54 -24.73
CA ASP A 630 -28.48 16.30 -25.00
C ASP A 630 -27.94 16.98 -23.73
N ASP A 631 -26.63 17.18 -23.65
CA ASP A 631 -26.00 17.90 -22.54
C ASP A 631 -26.54 19.33 -22.39
N VAL A 632 -26.71 19.76 -21.14
CA VAL A 632 -26.92 21.17 -20.82
C VAL A 632 -25.60 21.92 -20.94
N ILE A 633 -25.52 22.81 -21.92
CA ILE A 633 -24.32 23.64 -22.12
C ILE A 633 -24.23 24.74 -21.06
N ILE A 634 -23.07 24.82 -20.40
CA ILE A 634 -22.72 25.79 -19.35
C ILE A 634 -21.44 26.56 -19.70
N SER A 635 -21.02 27.47 -18.82
CA SER A 635 -19.83 28.30 -19.00
C SER A 635 -19.09 28.54 -17.69
N LYS A 636 -17.89 29.14 -17.76
CA LYS A 636 -17.07 29.47 -16.58
C LYS A 636 -17.80 30.30 -15.51
N LYS A 637 -18.85 31.05 -15.88
CA LYS A 637 -19.63 31.89 -14.95
C LYS A 637 -20.47 31.07 -13.96
N ASP A 638 -20.79 29.82 -14.33
CA ASP A 638 -21.69 28.93 -13.59
C ASP A 638 -21.00 28.30 -12.37
N PHE A 639 -19.67 28.32 -12.34
CA PHE A 639 -18.86 27.90 -11.20
C PHE A 639 -18.62 29.04 -10.20
N VAL A 640 -18.37 28.69 -8.94
CA VAL A 640 -18.01 29.61 -7.85
C VAL A 640 -16.76 30.40 -8.23
N ASP A 641 -15.65 29.71 -8.56
CA ASP A 641 -14.42 30.33 -9.08
C ASP A 641 -13.60 29.37 -9.95
N TYR A 642 -14.00 29.27 -11.22
CA TYR A 642 -13.33 28.41 -12.20
C TYR A 642 -11.82 28.67 -12.34
N ASN A 643 -11.38 29.93 -12.25
CA ASN A 643 -9.98 30.27 -12.55
C ASN A 643 -9.02 29.91 -11.42
N SER A 644 -9.51 29.79 -10.18
CA SER A 644 -8.71 29.27 -9.05
C SER A 644 -8.80 27.75 -8.90
N GLY A 645 -9.61 27.08 -9.73
CA GLY A 645 -9.82 25.63 -9.69
C GLY A 645 -11.02 25.20 -8.82
N ASN A 646 -11.81 26.13 -8.28
CA ASN A 646 -13.02 25.78 -7.54
C ASN A 646 -14.18 25.49 -8.52
N LEU A 647 -14.49 24.20 -8.68
CA LEU A 647 -15.50 23.70 -9.60
C LEU A 647 -16.88 23.49 -8.96
N ASN A 648 -17.12 24.00 -7.75
CA ASN A 648 -18.47 24.05 -7.18
C ASN A 648 -19.38 24.91 -8.07
N LEU A 649 -20.62 24.47 -8.27
CA LEU A 649 -21.64 25.24 -9.00
C LEU A 649 -22.23 26.34 -8.12
N LYS A 650 -22.54 27.50 -8.70
CA LYS A 650 -23.30 28.55 -8.02
C LYS A 650 -24.76 28.15 -7.87
N GLU A 651 -25.39 28.53 -6.76
CA GLU A 651 -26.83 28.34 -6.52
C GLU A 651 -27.70 28.94 -7.64
N ASP A 652 -27.25 30.03 -8.28
CA ASP A 652 -27.95 30.70 -9.38
C ASP A 652 -27.42 30.32 -10.77
N SER A 653 -26.65 29.24 -10.88
CA SER A 653 -26.10 28.73 -12.14
C SER A 653 -27.21 28.36 -13.15
N ASP A 654 -26.86 28.33 -14.43
CA ASP A 654 -27.79 27.88 -15.47
C ASP A 654 -28.09 26.38 -15.39
N VAL A 655 -27.30 25.60 -14.63
CA VAL A 655 -27.55 24.17 -14.33
C VAL A 655 -28.86 24.03 -13.56
N PHE A 656 -28.94 24.58 -12.35
CA PHE A 656 -30.12 24.42 -11.47
C PHE A 656 -31.40 25.08 -12.03
N LYS A 657 -31.27 26.00 -13.00
CA LYS A 657 -32.43 26.56 -13.71
C LYS A 657 -33.02 25.60 -14.74
N LYS A 658 -32.17 24.80 -15.39
CA LYS A 658 -32.55 23.88 -16.48
C LYS A 658 -32.81 22.47 -15.97
N ILE A 659 -32.10 22.06 -14.93
CA ILE A 659 -32.21 20.78 -14.24
C ILE A 659 -32.35 21.08 -12.73
N PRO A 660 -33.54 21.48 -12.26
CA PRO A 660 -33.75 21.80 -10.85
C PRO A 660 -33.43 20.67 -9.86
N GLU A 661 -33.44 19.43 -10.33
CA GLU A 661 -33.15 18.21 -9.60
C GLU A 661 -31.67 17.79 -9.60
N PHE A 662 -30.80 18.52 -10.31
CA PHE A 662 -29.39 18.16 -10.46
C PHE A 662 -28.69 18.07 -9.10
N ASP A 663 -28.18 16.87 -8.75
CA ASP A 663 -27.44 16.65 -7.51
C ASP A 663 -25.98 17.03 -7.69
N ALA A 664 -25.68 18.32 -7.46
CA ALA A 664 -24.32 18.82 -7.61
C ALA A 664 -23.41 18.29 -6.50
N ILE A 665 -22.28 17.72 -6.91
CA ILE A 665 -21.22 17.31 -6.01
C ILE A 665 -20.60 18.52 -5.27
N ASP A 666 -20.32 18.34 -3.98
CA ASP A 666 -19.41 19.21 -3.23
C ASP A 666 -17.96 18.92 -3.66
N PHE A 667 -17.37 19.84 -4.42
CA PHE A 667 -16.02 19.69 -4.94
C PHE A 667 -14.97 19.66 -3.83
N ASP A 668 -15.23 20.31 -2.69
CA ASP A 668 -14.28 20.37 -1.58
C ASP A 668 -14.21 19.05 -0.79
N ALA A 669 -15.18 18.14 -1.01
CA ALA A 669 -15.20 16.80 -0.42
C ALA A 669 -14.39 15.76 -1.22
N ILE A 670 -13.86 16.11 -2.40
CA ILE A 670 -13.09 15.18 -3.24
C ILE A 670 -11.64 15.06 -2.74
N GLY A 671 -11.10 13.85 -2.84
CA GLY A 671 -9.73 13.54 -2.44
C GLY A 671 -9.62 13.30 -0.94
N VAL A 672 -8.37 13.30 -0.45
CA VAL A 672 -8.05 12.99 0.95
C VAL A 672 -8.66 14.04 1.88
N GLN A 673 -9.41 13.57 2.87
CA GLN A 673 -10.01 14.40 3.91
C GLN A 673 -9.03 14.63 5.05
N GLU A 674 -9.28 15.69 5.84
CA GLU A 674 -8.51 15.91 7.06
C GLU A 674 -8.67 14.72 8.00
N LYS A 675 -7.52 14.17 8.44
CA LYS A 675 -7.51 13.09 9.40
C LYS A 675 -8.19 13.56 10.70
N PRO A 676 -9.19 12.82 11.22
CA PRO A 676 -9.75 13.12 12.53
C PRO A 676 -8.65 13.15 13.58
N VAL A 677 -8.67 14.16 14.44
CA VAL A 677 -7.75 14.22 15.58
C VAL A 677 -7.97 12.98 16.43
N LYS A 678 -6.97 12.10 16.50
CA LYS A 678 -7.00 10.91 17.35
C LYS A 678 -6.98 11.36 18.80
N GLU A 679 -8.11 11.19 19.50
CA GLU A 679 -8.16 11.42 20.94
C GLU A 679 -7.21 10.43 21.64
N LYS A 680 -6.36 10.96 22.54
CA LYS A 680 -5.44 10.12 23.31
C LYS A 680 -6.22 9.21 24.25
N THR A 681 -5.95 7.92 24.18
CA THR A 681 -6.58 6.93 25.06
C THR A 681 -5.74 6.66 26.30
N SER A 682 -6.36 6.08 27.33
CA SER A 682 -5.61 5.58 28.50
C SER A 682 -4.53 4.58 28.10
N GLU A 683 -4.79 3.75 27.08
CA GLU A 683 -3.82 2.77 26.56
C GLU A 683 -2.60 3.46 25.92
N ASP A 684 -2.81 4.53 25.15
CA ASP A 684 -1.72 5.31 24.57
C ASP A 684 -0.81 5.89 25.67
N VAL A 685 -1.39 6.42 26.73
CA VAL A 685 -0.62 6.91 27.88
C VAL A 685 0.10 5.75 28.58
N LEU A 686 -0.60 4.67 28.91
CA LEU A 686 -0.04 3.52 29.63
C LEU A 686 1.18 2.92 28.91
N THR A 687 1.11 2.79 27.59
CA THR A 687 2.15 2.17 26.76
C THR A 687 3.31 3.08 26.40
N SER A 688 3.24 4.36 26.73
CA SER A 688 4.29 5.34 26.46
C SER A 688 4.91 5.91 27.73
N SER A 689 4.53 5.39 28.90
CA SER A 689 4.89 6.01 30.17
C SER A 689 4.98 5.05 31.36
N VAL A 690 5.53 5.57 32.46
CA VAL A 690 5.52 5.00 33.79
C VAL A 690 4.51 5.79 34.64
N LEU A 691 3.44 5.13 35.09
CA LEU A 691 2.39 5.74 35.91
C LEU A 691 2.59 5.37 37.36
N LEU A 692 2.56 6.38 38.20
CA LEU A 692 2.75 6.31 39.64
C LEU A 692 1.61 7.04 40.34
N LYS A 693 1.32 6.62 41.57
CA LYS A 693 0.32 7.27 42.41
C LYS A 693 0.91 7.54 43.79
N LEU A 694 0.75 8.77 44.27
CA LEU A 694 1.19 9.16 45.61
C LEU A 694 0.59 8.23 46.67
N ASN A 695 1.45 7.76 47.57
CA ASN A 695 1.14 6.86 48.69
C ASN A 695 0.59 5.49 48.30
N VAL A 696 0.80 5.06 47.05
CA VAL A 696 0.33 3.78 46.54
C VAL A 696 1.52 3.02 45.94
N PRO A 697 1.74 1.75 46.32
CA PRO A 697 2.85 0.95 45.78
C PRO A 697 2.56 0.35 44.40
N LYS A 698 1.29 0.26 43.99
CA LYS A 698 0.88 -0.14 42.64
C LYS A 698 1.40 0.88 41.61
N THR A 699 1.76 0.42 40.41
CA THR A 699 2.27 1.25 39.30
C THR A 699 2.00 0.55 37.96
N PHE A 700 2.06 1.31 36.87
CA PHE A 700 2.07 0.76 35.52
C PHE A 700 3.36 1.18 34.83
N VAL A 701 4.07 0.22 34.23
CA VAL A 701 5.32 0.45 33.51
C VAL A 701 5.11 0.01 32.07
N PHE A 702 4.94 0.98 31.17
CA PHE A 702 4.79 0.72 29.74
C PHE A 702 3.66 -0.29 29.44
N GLY A 703 2.51 -0.08 30.09
CA GLY A 703 1.29 -0.87 30.01
C GLY A 703 1.20 -2.01 31.01
N ASN A 704 2.32 -2.48 31.54
CA ASN A 704 2.34 -3.63 32.45
C ASN A 704 2.10 -3.19 33.90
N GLU A 705 1.11 -3.80 34.56
CA GLU A 705 0.88 -3.60 35.99
C GLU A 705 2.05 -4.17 36.80
N SER A 706 2.54 -3.39 37.77
CA SER A 706 3.65 -3.77 38.63
C SER A 706 3.51 -3.11 40.01
N THR A 707 4.56 -3.26 40.83
CA THR A 707 4.75 -2.51 42.06
C THR A 707 6.05 -1.73 42.00
N VAL A 708 6.08 -0.58 42.65
CA VAL A 708 7.26 0.30 42.72
C VAL A 708 8.46 -0.42 43.34
N ASP A 709 8.21 -1.38 44.23
CA ASP A 709 9.20 -2.32 44.72
C ASP A 709 8.54 -3.68 45.00
N SER A 710 8.89 -4.68 44.20
CA SER A 710 8.33 -6.03 44.32
C SER A 710 8.68 -6.75 45.63
N ASN A 711 9.70 -6.28 46.35
CA ASN A 711 10.16 -6.87 47.60
C ASN A 711 9.67 -6.10 48.83
N ASN A 712 9.13 -4.89 48.66
CA ASN A 712 8.72 -4.04 49.77
C ASN A 712 7.53 -3.12 49.42
N ALA A 713 6.32 -3.55 49.75
CA ALA A 713 5.09 -2.78 49.53
C ALA A 713 5.00 -1.46 50.32
N ASN A 714 5.91 -1.22 51.28
CA ASN A 714 6.00 0.06 51.98
C ASN A 714 6.81 1.11 51.19
N VAL A 715 7.39 0.76 50.04
CA VAL A 715 8.07 1.72 49.15
C VAL A 715 7.07 2.23 48.13
N TYR A 716 6.80 3.54 48.18
CA TYR A 716 5.90 4.24 47.26
C TYR A 716 6.33 5.71 47.12
N PRO A 717 5.88 6.41 46.05
CA PRO A 717 6.06 7.85 45.92
C PRO A 717 5.36 8.59 47.07
N PHE A 718 6.02 9.57 47.68
CA PHE A 718 5.44 10.39 48.75
C PHE A 718 5.87 11.85 48.63
N THR A 719 5.21 12.73 49.38
CA THR A 719 5.55 14.16 49.41
C THR A 719 6.25 14.54 50.71
N GLU A 720 7.34 15.29 50.60
CA GLU A 720 8.02 15.94 51.73
C GLU A 720 8.42 17.36 51.33
N ASN A 721 8.16 18.34 52.20
CA ASN A 721 8.45 19.77 51.93
C ASN A 721 7.94 20.25 50.56
N ASP A 722 6.69 19.91 50.23
CA ASP A 722 6.06 20.22 48.93
C ASP A 722 6.83 19.68 47.71
N ARG A 723 7.58 18.59 47.87
CA ARG A 723 8.27 17.87 46.80
C ARG A 723 7.92 16.39 46.81
N THR A 724 7.57 15.88 45.63
CA THR A 724 7.37 14.44 45.42
C THR A 724 8.71 13.74 45.31
N LEU A 725 8.92 12.74 46.16
CA LEU A 725 10.08 11.85 46.14
C LEU A 725 9.70 10.50 45.54
N VAL A 726 10.57 9.96 44.69
CA VAL A 726 10.40 8.67 44.02
C VAL A 726 11.65 7.79 44.17
N PRO A 727 11.51 6.46 44.15
CA PRO A 727 12.67 5.57 44.22
C PRO A 727 13.47 5.64 42.93
N VAL A 728 14.70 6.15 43.02
CA VAL A 728 15.49 6.49 41.83
C VAL A 728 15.83 5.27 40.97
N ARG A 729 16.07 4.12 41.63
CA ARG A 729 16.35 2.85 40.95
C ARG A 729 15.19 2.39 40.08
N PHE A 730 13.97 2.42 40.63
CA PHE A 730 12.78 1.99 39.91
C PHE A 730 12.56 2.82 38.64
N ILE A 731 12.65 4.15 38.76
CA ILE A 731 12.51 5.05 37.60
C ILE A 731 13.60 4.79 36.57
N ALA A 732 14.87 4.79 36.98
CA ALA A 732 15.98 4.62 36.05
C ALA A 732 15.91 3.27 35.32
N GLU A 733 15.69 2.17 36.05
CA GLU A 733 15.62 0.82 35.47
C GLU A 733 14.39 0.64 34.56
N ALA A 734 13.26 1.31 34.86
CA ALA A 734 12.08 1.29 34.00
C ALA A 734 12.35 1.83 32.59
N PHE A 735 13.23 2.83 32.48
CA PHE A 735 13.64 3.43 31.19
C PHE A 735 14.93 2.81 30.62
N GLY A 736 15.41 1.68 31.15
CA GLY A 736 16.60 0.97 30.66
C GLY A 736 17.93 1.43 31.27
N GLY A 737 17.91 2.40 32.18
CA GLY A 737 19.08 2.84 32.93
C GLY A 737 19.57 1.79 33.93
N THR A 738 20.86 1.85 34.27
CA THR A 738 21.48 1.00 35.30
C THR A 738 21.81 1.81 36.54
N VAL A 739 21.58 1.23 37.73
CA VAL A 739 21.83 1.92 38.99
C VAL A 739 22.83 1.14 39.86
N SER A 740 23.92 1.81 40.23
CA SER A 740 24.95 1.31 41.13
C SER A 740 25.01 2.10 42.44
N TRP A 741 25.43 1.44 43.51
CA TRP A 741 25.54 2.00 44.86
C TRP A 741 26.93 1.79 45.43
N ASP A 742 27.59 2.86 45.85
CA ASP A 742 28.83 2.82 46.63
C ASP A 742 28.51 3.16 48.09
N ALA A 743 28.53 2.14 48.94
CA ALA A 743 28.24 2.28 50.36
C ALA A 743 29.31 3.09 51.12
N THR A 744 30.56 3.12 50.64
CA THR A 744 31.69 3.76 51.33
C THR A 744 31.51 5.28 51.37
N VAL A 745 31.09 5.83 50.23
CA VAL A 745 30.86 7.27 50.06
C VAL A 745 29.38 7.64 50.00
N ARG A 746 28.49 6.66 50.23
CA ARG A 746 27.02 6.82 50.14
C ARG A 746 26.60 7.45 48.81
N LYS A 747 27.13 6.95 47.70
CA LYS A 747 26.93 7.49 46.34
C LYS A 747 26.05 6.57 45.49
N VAL A 748 25.02 7.12 44.86
CA VAL A 748 24.28 6.46 43.77
C VAL A 748 24.83 6.95 42.44
N SER A 749 25.08 6.03 41.50
CA SER A 749 25.43 6.36 40.12
C SER A 749 24.46 5.69 39.16
N ILE A 750 23.85 6.47 38.27
CA ILE A 750 22.91 6.03 37.24
C ILE A 750 23.58 6.21 35.89
N VAL A 751 23.48 5.20 35.03
CA VAL A 751 23.92 5.28 33.63
C VAL A 751 22.75 4.93 32.73
N ASP A 752 22.33 5.86 31.88
CA ASP A 752 21.24 5.71 30.90
C ASP A 752 21.72 6.25 29.55
N GLY A 753 22.01 5.34 28.61
CA GLY A 753 22.66 5.70 27.35
C GLY A 753 23.99 6.42 27.57
N ASP A 754 24.09 7.66 27.09
CA ASP A 754 25.23 8.57 27.26
C ASP A 754 25.16 9.41 28.54
N LYS A 755 24.06 9.32 29.31
CA LYS A 755 23.85 10.09 30.53
C LYS A 755 24.40 9.36 31.73
N THR A 756 25.19 10.08 32.53
CA THR A 756 25.68 9.64 33.83
C THR A 756 25.19 10.61 34.90
N VAL A 757 24.47 10.08 35.89
CA VAL A 757 23.98 10.85 37.04
C VAL A 757 24.62 10.32 38.32
N GLU A 758 25.29 11.17 39.08
CA GLU A 758 25.91 10.81 40.35
C GLU A 758 25.37 11.70 41.48
N LEU A 759 25.03 11.10 42.62
CA LEU A 759 24.56 11.85 43.79
C LEU A 759 25.01 11.18 45.09
N ILE A 760 25.26 12.00 46.11
CA ILE A 760 25.61 11.56 47.47
C ILE A 760 24.37 11.74 48.35
N ILE A 761 24.06 10.75 49.18
CA ILE A 761 22.93 10.82 50.11
C ILE A 761 23.13 11.95 51.12
N ASP A 762 22.05 12.64 51.47
CA ASP A 762 21.97 13.81 52.34
C ASP A 762 22.66 15.07 51.76
N ASP A 763 23.14 15.02 50.51
CA ASP A 763 23.64 16.19 49.77
C ASP A 763 22.53 16.76 48.86
N THR A 764 22.55 18.08 48.68
CA THR A 764 21.67 18.79 47.75
C THR A 764 22.31 18.94 46.36
N LYS A 765 23.50 18.38 46.14
CA LYS A 765 24.18 18.39 44.85
C LYS A 765 24.05 17.03 44.14
N MET A 766 23.62 17.09 42.89
CA MET A 766 23.62 16.00 41.93
C MET A 766 24.52 16.38 40.76
N ASN A 767 25.31 15.46 40.23
CA ASN A 767 26.08 15.68 39.01
C ASN A 767 25.41 14.96 37.85
N VAL A 768 25.15 15.67 36.75
CA VAL A 768 24.63 15.12 35.50
C VAL A 768 25.69 15.39 34.42
N ASN A 769 26.26 14.34 33.85
CA ASN A 769 27.36 14.41 32.87
C ASN A 769 28.52 15.32 33.33
N GLY A 770 28.88 15.21 34.62
CA GLY A 770 29.94 16.01 35.25
C GLY A 770 29.55 17.45 35.61
N LYS A 771 28.31 17.89 35.34
CA LYS A 771 27.81 19.21 35.71
C LYS A 771 26.97 19.14 36.98
N ALA A 772 27.28 19.97 37.96
CA ALA A 772 26.52 20.06 39.20
C ALA A 772 25.14 20.72 38.98
N VAL A 773 24.12 20.10 39.58
CA VAL A 773 22.70 20.48 39.63
C VAL A 773 22.29 20.50 41.10
N THR A 774 21.56 21.52 41.52
CA THR A 774 21.07 21.64 42.91
C THR A 774 19.66 21.05 43.02
N LEU A 775 19.45 20.22 44.04
CA LEU A 775 18.19 19.59 44.39
C LEU A 775 17.42 20.48 45.37
N ASP A 776 16.09 20.54 45.19
CA ASP A 776 15.19 21.24 46.13
C ASP A 776 15.14 20.58 47.52
N VAL A 777 15.26 19.25 47.55
CA VAL A 777 15.32 18.41 48.75
C VAL A 777 16.47 17.42 48.54
N PRO A 778 17.34 17.15 49.54
CA PRO A 778 18.45 16.22 49.38
C PRO A 778 17.95 14.80 49.06
N ALA A 779 18.78 14.03 48.37
CA ALA A 779 18.53 12.61 48.20
C ALA A 779 18.57 11.92 49.56
N GLN A 780 17.61 11.05 49.86
CA GLN A 780 17.49 10.42 51.17
C GLN A 780 17.27 8.92 51.09
N VAL A 781 17.55 8.23 52.19
CA VAL A 781 17.23 6.81 52.34
C VAL A 781 15.93 6.68 53.12
N TRP A 782 14.93 6.06 52.51
CA TRP A 782 13.65 5.78 53.13
C TRP A 782 13.21 4.36 52.79
N ASN A 783 12.82 3.57 53.80
CA ASN A 783 12.50 2.14 53.67
C ASN A 783 13.57 1.35 52.90
N ASP A 784 14.85 1.60 53.22
CA ASP A 784 16.04 1.00 52.59
C ASP A 784 16.14 1.24 51.08
N ARG A 785 15.56 2.33 50.57
CA ARG A 785 15.66 2.78 49.18
C ARG A 785 16.10 4.23 49.08
N THR A 786 16.87 4.54 48.04
CA THR A 786 17.22 5.92 47.71
C THR A 786 16.04 6.60 47.04
N MET A 787 15.57 7.66 47.67
CA MET A 787 14.49 8.51 47.20
C MET A 787 15.08 9.84 46.71
N LEU A 788 14.63 10.29 45.54
CA LEU A 788 15.08 11.55 44.93
C LEU A 788 13.87 12.39 44.48
N PRO A 789 13.95 13.73 44.49
CA PRO A 789 12.90 14.56 43.94
C PRO A 789 12.57 14.17 42.48
N LEU A 790 11.30 13.90 42.21
CA LEU A 790 10.79 13.42 40.92
C LEU A 790 11.27 14.26 39.74
N ARG A 791 11.15 15.59 39.86
CA ARG A 791 11.57 16.52 38.79
C ARG A 791 13.06 16.42 38.50
N ALA A 792 13.90 16.31 39.54
CA ALA A 792 15.34 16.17 39.36
C ALA A 792 15.70 14.85 38.66
N VAL A 793 15.03 13.74 39.02
CA VAL A 793 15.21 12.44 38.33
C VAL A 793 14.82 12.57 36.86
N ALA A 794 13.62 13.10 36.59
CA ALA A 794 13.11 13.19 35.23
C ALA A 794 13.98 14.11 34.35
N GLU A 795 14.34 15.30 34.82
CA GLU A 795 15.21 16.22 34.10
C GLU A 795 16.60 15.61 33.85
N ALA A 796 17.18 14.92 34.85
CA ALA A 796 18.48 14.27 34.70
C ALA A 796 18.47 13.14 33.66
N LEU A 797 17.34 12.42 33.55
CA LEU A 797 17.14 11.37 32.54
C LEU A 797 16.56 11.92 31.21
N GLY A 798 16.24 13.22 31.15
CA GLY A 798 15.58 13.87 30.02
C GLY A 798 14.17 13.34 29.73
N LYS A 799 13.41 12.98 30.76
CA LYS A 799 12.02 12.54 30.70
C LYS A 799 11.08 13.70 31.02
N THR A 800 9.86 13.63 30.51
CA THR A 800 8.77 14.55 30.85
C THR A 800 7.97 14.03 32.04
N VAL A 801 7.41 14.94 32.83
CA VAL A 801 6.56 14.61 33.99
C VAL A 801 5.25 15.35 33.88
N TYR A 802 4.15 14.61 33.97
CA TYR A 802 2.82 15.14 34.29
C TYR A 802 2.47 14.82 35.74
N TRP A 803 1.89 15.78 36.44
CA TRP A 803 1.46 15.63 37.83
C TRP A 803 0.07 16.23 38.01
N ASP A 804 -0.84 15.45 38.60
CA ASP A 804 -2.19 15.87 38.96
C ASP A 804 -2.31 16.03 40.49
N ASN A 805 -3.14 16.96 40.94
CA ASN A 805 -3.30 17.29 42.36
C ASN A 805 -3.92 16.17 43.21
N ARG A 806 -4.55 15.16 42.59
CA ARG A 806 -5.01 13.93 43.25
C ARG A 806 -3.87 12.93 43.40
N GLY A 807 -2.66 13.27 42.95
CA GLY A 807 -1.42 12.54 43.16
C GLY A 807 -1.06 11.54 42.06
N LEU A 808 -1.69 11.61 40.88
CA LEU A 808 -1.23 10.87 39.70
C LEU A 808 0.06 11.50 39.19
N ILE A 809 1.02 10.65 38.84
CA ILE A 809 2.32 11.01 38.30
C ILE A 809 2.52 10.18 37.05
N ILE A 810 2.90 10.83 35.95
CA ILE A 810 3.16 10.15 34.67
C ILE A 810 4.55 10.58 34.20
N LEU A 811 5.45 9.62 33.98
CA LEU A 811 6.78 9.88 33.41
C LEU A 811 6.88 9.25 32.02
N SER A 812 7.40 9.98 31.04
CA SER A 812 7.44 9.53 29.64
C SER A 812 8.61 10.16 28.89
N ASP A 813 8.91 9.67 27.69
CA ASP A 813 9.95 10.25 26.82
C ASP A 813 9.54 11.61 26.25
N SER A 814 8.23 11.80 26.02
CA SER A 814 7.61 13.02 25.51
C SER A 814 6.31 13.31 26.26
N SER A 815 5.79 14.54 26.17
CA SER A 815 4.55 14.90 26.86
C SER A 815 3.36 14.11 26.27
N VAL A 816 2.77 13.25 27.09
CA VAL A 816 1.65 12.38 26.69
C VAL A 816 0.31 12.84 27.26
N VAL A 817 0.30 13.70 28.29
CA VAL A 817 -0.92 14.26 28.90
C VAL A 817 -0.75 15.77 29.09
N GLY A 818 -1.76 16.55 28.66
CA GLY A 818 -1.88 18.00 28.78
C GLY A 818 -2.85 18.46 29.89
N GLU A 819 -3.04 19.76 30.06
CA GLU A 819 -3.95 20.33 31.08
C GLU A 819 -5.43 20.13 30.71
N GLU A 820 -5.71 20.00 29.41
CA GLU A 820 -7.02 19.78 28.81
C GLU A 820 -7.53 18.33 28.95
N ASP A 821 -6.65 17.39 29.31
CA ASP A 821 -6.91 15.94 29.31
C ASP A 821 -7.62 15.45 30.60
N GLY A 822 -8.47 16.27 31.22
CA GLY A 822 -9.08 15.97 32.53
C GLY A 822 -9.83 14.63 32.59
N ALA A 823 -10.59 14.29 31.54
CA ALA A 823 -11.32 13.02 31.45
C ALA A 823 -10.39 11.80 31.29
N LEU A 824 -9.29 11.95 30.57
CA LEU A 824 -8.25 10.92 30.44
C LEU A 824 -7.58 10.67 31.80
N VAL A 825 -7.27 11.73 32.54
CA VAL A 825 -6.72 11.65 33.89
C VAL A 825 -7.70 10.97 34.86
N ASP A 826 -8.99 11.27 34.77
CA ASP A 826 -10.04 10.60 35.56
C ASP A 826 -10.03 9.09 35.31
N ASN A 827 -9.97 8.68 34.05
CA ASN A 827 -9.91 7.26 33.68
C ASN A 827 -8.65 6.57 34.22
N LEU A 828 -7.48 7.19 34.06
CA LEU A 828 -6.22 6.66 34.59
C LEU A 828 -6.22 6.51 36.12
N LEU A 829 -6.86 7.44 36.83
CA LEU A 829 -6.99 7.37 38.29
C LEU A 829 -7.84 6.19 38.76
N THR A 830 -8.83 5.73 37.98
CA THR A 830 -9.66 4.57 38.35
C THR A 830 -8.89 3.24 38.37
N MET A 831 -7.66 3.22 37.84
CA MET A 831 -6.82 2.03 37.74
C MET A 831 -6.03 1.70 39.02
N PHE A 832 -5.91 2.67 39.93
CA PHE A 832 -5.24 2.55 41.24
C PHE A 832 -6.26 2.31 42.35
#